data_AF-A0A3D2CDP4-F1
#
_entry.id   AF-A0A3D2CDP4-F1
#
_cell.length_a   1.000
_cell.length_b   1.000
_cell.length_c   1.000
_cell.angle_alpha   90.00
_cell.angle_beta   90.00
_cell.angle_gamma   90.00
#
_symmetry.space_group_name_H-M   'P 1'
#
loop_
_entity.id
_entity.type
_entity.pdbx_description
1 polymer ?
#
loop_
_entity_poly.entity_id
_entity_poly.type
_entity_poly.pdbx_seq_one_letter_code
_entity_poly.pdbx_strand_id
1 'polypeptide(L)'
;MNRTFSLLLPLLVLGCFKKPPATEGLGPGAKRATLDLWASGPAGTKLYVEADLGDGEERLFLLDTGADISAMSSEVAQALGLEPVAQRGGVAGMGGRVQGWSAVQVPTVDVGPFSVHSITFAVGVPGVPTHAGLVPVAGILGSNVWHHFQLAVDYPSHTLELYRPGTMPVPTEAVPMYLNRGHTRIAADLLVVDAAAPGGVREHPWELEVDTGAYDLVLAGAPEHADTLSTLATTGVEPILGIGADDTLPVSSFLRTTRRLPVHGVRIGDTVIEEPLDARWVDYSGSTGFAPPDMPGLIGHKLFDAHRLVLDFPGRRMAVEPPQRAPRERDIHQWALQRLKRPQNAYEVRYRAKLLVSTDRMEDALDLLRSHLELHPEDLEGVVLWSFLERASGDPETADTLLDRLTAEQLVEYGSIIEAVNSRWLAGHHEAALKLAEDAVRAVPDSPAAHVALADARTAQKDWAGARRALRTANELADNPDGQLLRRAWVAASEGDVPAALTHFRRRLDLYPQGPFTPWLYAWTARHHDLSPLVVRDLTRAMGRLHPGDGPLDFVAAAYALLGDTPAAQDARLEGIDRDCERAASDASRANCEAWYAGLVGADLDTAWTQIQSVVDNDPHRSEYLDTLAVVAEARGDLEAARSAARTAARLSPADVYLLWQVRRLDATAAP
;
A
#
# COMPACT_ATOMS: atom_id res chain seq x y z
N MET A 1 12.27 41.97 -61.85
CA MET A 1 11.19 42.66 -61.10
C MET A 1 11.27 42.24 -59.65
N ASN A 2 11.09 43.20 -58.75
CA ASN A 2 11.65 43.26 -57.39
C ASN A 2 11.23 42.14 -56.43
N ARG A 3 12.23 41.68 -55.67
CA ARG A 3 12.10 40.93 -54.42
C ARG A 3 11.50 41.82 -53.33
N THR A 4 10.49 41.34 -52.62
CA THR A 4 10.07 41.86 -51.32
C THR A 4 10.13 40.72 -50.31
N PHE A 5 11.10 40.79 -49.41
CA PHE A 5 11.17 39.98 -48.19
C PHE A 5 10.14 40.53 -47.21
N SER A 6 9.18 39.71 -46.77
CA SER A 6 8.39 40.01 -45.57
C SER A 6 9.04 39.31 -44.38
N LEU A 7 9.60 40.11 -43.47
CA LEU A 7 9.95 39.68 -42.11
C LEU A 7 8.64 39.37 -41.37
N LEU A 8 8.46 38.11 -40.95
CA LEU A 8 7.49 37.74 -39.93
C LEU A 8 8.15 37.94 -38.56
N LEU A 9 7.66 38.97 -37.86
CA LEU A 9 8.01 39.32 -36.48
C LEU A 9 7.46 38.24 -35.53
N PRO A 10 8.24 37.66 -34.60
CA PRO A 10 7.68 36.79 -33.58
C PRO A 10 6.86 37.65 -32.60
N LEU A 11 5.56 37.39 -32.50
CA LEU A 11 4.72 37.94 -31.44
C LEU A 11 5.17 37.32 -30.11
N LEU A 12 5.95 38.09 -29.34
CA LEU A 12 6.11 37.91 -27.90
C LEU A 12 4.74 38.09 -27.24
N VAL A 13 4.06 36.98 -26.92
CA VAL A 13 2.95 36.99 -25.97
C VAL A 13 3.55 37.22 -24.59
N LEU A 14 3.74 38.49 -24.22
CA LEU A 14 3.93 38.91 -22.84
C LEU A 14 2.62 38.66 -22.07
N GLY A 15 2.39 37.41 -21.70
CA GLY A 15 1.48 37.09 -20.61
C GLY A 15 1.96 37.85 -19.37
N CYS A 16 1.07 38.60 -18.73
CA CYS A 16 1.39 39.33 -17.52
C CYS A 16 1.93 38.37 -16.45
N PHE A 17 3.25 38.30 -16.32
CA PHE A 17 3.93 37.66 -15.20
C PHE A 17 3.47 38.38 -13.91
N LYS A 18 2.50 37.81 -13.20
CA LYS A 18 2.20 38.22 -11.81
C LYS A 18 3.53 38.23 -11.04
N LYS A 19 3.81 39.29 -10.28
CA LYS A 19 4.95 39.32 -9.33
C LYS A 19 4.94 38.04 -8.49
N PRO A 20 6.10 37.50 -8.07
CA PRO A 20 6.14 36.42 -7.10
C PRO A 20 5.33 36.83 -5.85
N PRO A 21 4.69 35.88 -5.14
CA PRO A 21 4.05 36.20 -3.87
C PRO A 21 5.06 36.94 -2.99
N ALA A 22 4.63 37.99 -2.31
CA ALA A 22 5.46 38.61 -1.30
C ALA A 22 5.81 37.54 -0.25
N THR A 23 6.93 37.69 0.44
CA THR A 23 7.26 36.96 1.70
C THR A 23 6.26 37.23 2.84
N GLU A 24 5.07 37.76 2.52
CA GLU A 24 3.97 37.90 3.46
C GLU A 24 3.71 36.53 4.09
N GLY A 25 3.77 36.47 5.42
CA GLY A 25 3.62 35.23 6.17
C GLY A 25 4.93 34.67 6.74
N LEU A 26 6.10 34.86 6.13
CA LEU A 26 7.35 34.33 6.70
C LEU A 26 7.92 35.29 7.78
N GLY A 27 7.94 34.85 9.04
CA GLY A 27 8.48 35.61 10.17
C GLY A 27 9.97 35.94 10.02
N PRO A 28 10.52 36.92 10.76
CA PRO A 28 11.97 37.17 10.80
C PRO A 28 12.73 35.99 11.42
N GLY A 29 14.00 35.78 11.08
CA GLY A 29 14.78 34.67 11.65
C GLY A 29 15.97 34.21 10.80
N ALA A 30 16.33 32.93 10.95
CA ALA A 30 17.46 32.30 10.27
C ALA A 30 17.41 32.50 8.75
N LYS A 31 18.56 32.63 8.09
CA LYS A 31 18.62 32.76 6.61
C LYS A 31 18.44 31.42 5.90
N ARG A 32 18.93 30.34 6.53
CA ARG A 32 18.83 28.97 6.04
C ARG A 32 18.76 27.99 7.20
N ALA A 33 18.17 26.83 6.96
CA ALA A 33 18.27 25.67 7.85
C ALA A 33 18.34 24.38 7.04
N THR A 34 18.81 23.32 7.69
CA THR A 34 18.69 21.95 7.21
C THR A 34 17.86 21.19 8.22
N LEU A 35 16.85 20.50 7.73
CA LEU A 35 15.93 19.67 8.48
C LEU A 35 16.09 18.22 8.02
N ASP A 36 15.75 17.33 8.93
CA ASP A 36 15.73 15.90 8.66
C ASP A 36 14.38 15.53 8.05
N LEU A 37 14.42 14.65 7.06
CA LEU A 37 13.25 13.98 6.52
C LEU A 37 13.19 12.54 7.03
N TRP A 38 11.99 12.03 7.22
CA TRP A 38 11.73 10.70 7.76
C TRP A 38 10.95 9.88 6.73
N ALA A 39 11.32 8.62 6.52
CA ALA A 39 10.59 7.67 5.70
C ALA A 39 9.87 6.65 6.59
N SER A 40 8.84 5.98 6.08
CA SER A 40 8.05 4.99 6.82
C SER A 40 8.74 3.62 6.99
N GLY A 41 10.08 3.60 7.03
CA GLY A 41 10.93 2.41 7.02
C GLY A 41 11.80 2.32 5.75
N PRO A 42 12.63 1.27 5.60
CA PRO A 42 13.55 1.11 4.47
C PRO A 42 12.87 1.04 3.09
N ALA A 43 11.65 0.50 3.03
CA ALA A 43 10.84 0.44 1.82
C ALA A 43 9.86 1.64 1.68
N GLY A 44 9.92 2.61 2.61
CA GLY A 44 9.04 3.76 2.62
C GLY A 44 9.45 4.76 1.54
N THR A 45 8.54 5.07 0.62
CA THR A 45 8.81 6.00 -0.48
C THR A 45 8.61 7.45 -0.07
N LYS A 46 7.52 7.74 0.66
CA LYS A 46 7.16 9.12 1.06
C LYS A 46 8.06 9.66 2.18
N LEU A 47 8.36 10.95 2.09
CA LEU A 47 9.16 11.69 3.07
C LEU A 47 8.32 12.64 3.92
N TYR A 48 8.59 12.63 5.22
CA TYR A 48 7.88 13.41 6.23
C TYR A 48 8.82 14.39 6.94
N VAL A 49 8.30 15.56 7.28
CA VAL A 49 9.02 16.65 7.93
C VAL A 49 8.35 17.04 9.25
N GLU A 50 9.15 17.40 10.24
CA GLU A 50 8.66 17.91 11.52
C GLU A 50 8.19 19.36 11.40
N ALA A 51 7.03 19.65 11.97
CA ALA A 51 6.52 20.99 12.17
C ALA A 51 5.64 21.10 13.43
N ASP A 52 5.67 22.28 14.05
CA ASP A 52 4.82 22.69 15.16
C ASP A 52 3.72 23.63 14.63
N LEU A 53 2.48 23.44 15.08
CA LEU A 53 1.32 24.26 14.68
C LEU A 53 1.05 25.43 15.64
N GLY A 54 2.06 25.82 16.41
CA GLY A 54 2.05 26.93 17.37
C GLY A 54 1.67 26.52 18.79
N ASP A 55 1.68 25.22 19.11
CA ASP A 55 1.30 24.67 20.42
C ASP A 55 2.48 24.04 21.18
N GLY A 56 3.68 24.05 20.60
CA GLY A 56 4.90 23.50 21.21
C GLY A 56 5.11 22.02 20.94
N GLU A 57 4.23 21.39 20.15
CA GLU A 57 4.25 19.95 19.87
C GLU A 57 4.66 19.68 18.41
N GLU A 58 5.85 19.12 18.23
CA GLU A 58 6.38 18.71 16.93
C GLU A 58 5.63 17.51 16.37
N ARG A 59 5.04 17.66 15.19
CA ARG A 59 4.30 16.63 14.48
C ARG A 59 4.91 16.38 13.11
N LEU A 60 4.69 15.18 12.58
CA LEU A 60 5.15 14.83 11.24
C LEU A 60 4.09 15.12 10.20
N PHE A 61 4.50 15.74 9.10
CA PHE A 61 3.66 16.03 7.94
C PHE A 61 4.31 15.49 6.68
N LEU A 62 3.49 15.02 5.73
CA LEU A 62 3.97 14.69 4.39
C LEU A 62 4.51 15.95 3.72
N LEU A 63 5.72 15.86 3.15
CA LEU A 63 6.31 16.90 2.31
C LEU A 63 5.68 16.85 0.91
N ASP A 64 4.78 17.77 0.61
CA ASP A 64 4.00 17.75 -0.63
C ASP A 64 3.99 19.12 -1.33
N THR A 65 4.71 19.23 -2.44
CA THR A 65 4.69 20.42 -3.32
C THR A 65 3.58 20.37 -4.39
N GLY A 66 2.87 19.26 -4.52
CA GLY A 66 1.72 19.08 -5.41
C GLY A 66 0.39 19.50 -4.77
N ALA A 67 0.34 19.67 -3.45
CA ALA A 67 -0.85 20.16 -2.75
C ALA A 67 -0.93 21.71 -2.72
N ASP A 68 -1.89 22.34 -3.43
CA ASP A 68 -2.12 23.80 -3.37
C ASP A 68 -2.42 24.31 -1.94
N ILE A 69 -3.14 23.49 -1.16
CA ILE A 69 -3.49 23.79 0.23
C ILE A 69 -2.98 22.67 1.14
N SER A 70 -2.38 23.05 2.27
CA SER A 70 -2.06 22.12 3.36
C SER A 70 -3.33 21.44 3.88
N ALA A 71 -3.23 20.19 4.33
CA ALA A 71 -4.36 19.42 4.85
C ALA A 71 -3.99 18.79 6.19
N MET A 72 -4.95 18.70 7.11
CA MET A 72 -4.75 18.04 8.40
C MET A 72 -5.90 17.08 8.71
N SER A 73 -5.63 16.12 9.57
CA SER A 73 -6.66 15.21 10.07
C SER A 73 -7.67 15.95 10.96
N SER A 74 -8.88 15.42 11.06
CA SER A 74 -9.92 15.98 11.94
C SER A 74 -9.51 15.91 13.41
N GLU A 75 -8.76 14.87 13.79
CA GLU A 75 -8.25 14.64 15.14
C GLU A 75 -7.23 15.71 15.54
N VAL A 76 -6.34 16.10 14.64
CA VAL A 76 -5.37 17.19 14.90
C VAL A 76 -6.08 18.53 15.04
N ALA A 77 -7.04 18.84 14.17
CA ALA A 77 -7.82 20.07 14.27
C ALA A 77 -8.57 20.14 15.62
N GLN A 78 -9.16 19.02 16.05
CA GLN A 78 -9.84 18.91 17.34
C GLN A 78 -8.88 19.06 18.52
N ALA A 79 -7.71 18.43 18.47
CA ALA A 79 -6.69 18.52 19.52
C ALA A 79 -6.18 19.95 19.74
N LEU A 80 -6.09 20.75 18.66
CA LEU A 80 -5.72 22.16 18.70
C LEU A 80 -6.88 23.10 19.07
N GLY A 81 -8.10 22.57 19.24
CA GLY A 81 -9.29 23.39 19.49
C GLY A 81 -9.63 24.34 18.33
N LEU A 82 -9.28 23.97 17.10
CA LEU A 82 -9.59 24.75 15.90
C LEU A 82 -11.03 24.46 15.47
N GLU A 83 -11.77 25.51 15.12
CA GLU A 83 -13.16 25.41 14.66
C GLU A 83 -13.22 25.30 13.13
N PRO A 84 -13.56 24.13 12.55
CA PRO A 84 -13.60 23.97 11.10
C PRO A 84 -14.77 24.72 10.49
N VAL A 85 -14.49 25.56 9.50
CA VAL A 85 -15.52 26.30 8.75
C VAL A 85 -15.78 25.60 7.43
N ALA A 86 -17.00 25.09 7.24
CA ALA A 86 -17.42 24.43 6.02
C ALA A 86 -17.20 25.32 4.78
N GLN A 87 -16.56 24.77 3.75
CA GLN A 87 -16.22 25.50 2.53
C GLN A 87 -17.19 25.19 1.39
N ARG A 88 -17.29 26.12 0.44
CA ARG A 88 -17.99 25.91 -0.83
C ARG A 88 -16.99 25.48 -1.89
N GLY A 89 -17.41 24.60 -2.81
CA GLY A 89 -16.53 24.02 -3.82
C GLY A 89 -15.97 22.69 -3.33
N GLY A 90 -14.85 22.26 -3.90
CA GLY A 90 -14.30 20.94 -3.58
C GLY A 90 -12.81 20.84 -3.82
N VAL A 91 -12.17 20.03 -2.99
CA VAL A 91 -10.76 19.63 -3.10
C VAL A 91 -10.68 18.46 -4.07
N ALA A 92 -9.73 18.47 -4.99
CA ALA A 92 -9.54 17.39 -5.95
C ALA A 92 -8.08 16.96 -5.95
N GLY A 93 -7.84 15.66 -6.08
CA GLY A 93 -6.54 15.08 -6.38
C GLY A 93 -6.72 13.84 -7.25
N MET A 94 -5.68 13.01 -7.36
CA MET A 94 -5.72 11.81 -8.22
C MET A 94 -6.82 10.81 -7.85
N GLY A 95 -7.16 10.72 -6.56
CA GLY A 95 -8.16 9.78 -6.04
C GLY A 95 -9.61 10.23 -6.25
N GLY A 96 -9.85 11.46 -6.66
CA GLY A 96 -11.19 12.00 -6.90
C GLY A 96 -11.40 13.42 -6.39
N ARG A 97 -12.66 13.87 -6.41
CA ARG A 97 -13.09 15.19 -5.92
C ARG A 97 -14.00 15.08 -4.70
N VAL A 98 -13.64 15.81 -3.65
CA VAL A 98 -14.35 15.91 -2.37
C VAL A 98 -15.09 17.24 -2.29
N GLN A 99 -16.41 17.22 -2.12
CA GLN A 99 -17.23 18.44 -2.04
C GLN A 99 -17.50 18.89 -0.59
N GLY A 100 -17.45 17.97 0.38
CA GLY A 100 -17.67 18.26 1.79
C GLY A 100 -16.34 18.37 2.52
N TRP A 101 -15.78 19.58 2.61
CA TRP A 101 -14.56 19.84 3.35
C TRP A 101 -14.70 21.14 4.15
N SER A 102 -13.87 21.28 5.19
CA SER A 102 -13.83 22.48 6.03
C SER A 102 -12.43 23.08 6.03
N ALA A 103 -12.33 24.37 6.29
CA ALA A 103 -11.06 25.06 6.46
C ALA A 103 -10.88 25.50 7.91
N VAL A 104 -9.65 25.40 8.40
CA VAL A 104 -9.21 26.02 9.66
C VAL A 104 -8.08 26.99 9.37
N GLN A 105 -7.95 28.03 10.19
CA GLN A 105 -6.79 28.91 10.16
C GLN A 105 -5.83 28.56 11.29
N VAL A 106 -4.60 28.25 10.92
CA VAL A 106 -3.50 28.01 11.85
C VAL A 106 -2.68 29.31 11.95
N PRO A 107 -2.54 29.91 13.16
CA PRO A 107 -1.85 31.19 13.32
C PRO A 107 -0.38 31.16 12.88
N THR A 108 0.33 30.08 13.22
CA THR A 108 1.72 29.86 12.84
C THR A 108 1.98 28.38 12.57
N VAL A 109 2.79 28.10 11.56
CA VAL A 109 3.38 26.80 11.30
C VAL A 109 4.89 26.99 11.40
N ASP A 110 5.48 26.40 12.43
CA ASP A 110 6.89 26.45 12.70
C ASP A 110 7.57 25.22 12.09
N VAL A 111 8.42 25.43 11.08
CA VAL A 111 9.17 24.39 10.38
C VAL A 111 10.65 24.60 10.67
N GLY A 112 11.16 23.90 11.69
CA GLY A 112 12.49 24.17 12.25
C GLY A 112 12.59 25.62 12.76
N PRO A 113 13.59 26.42 12.34
CA PRO A 113 13.75 27.79 12.83
C PRO A 113 12.89 28.83 12.07
N PHE A 114 11.90 28.40 11.29
CA PHE A 114 11.09 29.28 10.45
C PHE A 114 9.62 29.24 10.86
N SER A 115 9.04 30.41 11.10
CA SER A 115 7.60 30.58 11.37
C SER A 115 6.88 31.11 10.15
N VAL A 116 5.90 30.35 9.65
CA VAL A 116 5.01 30.76 8.55
C VAL A 116 3.63 31.05 9.12
N HIS A 117 3.14 32.27 8.94
CA HIS A 117 1.95 32.77 9.62
C HIS A 117 0.70 32.67 8.75
N SER A 118 -0.45 32.51 9.40
CA SER A 118 -1.79 32.57 8.77
C SER A 118 -1.97 31.52 7.67
N ILE A 119 -1.68 30.26 7.99
CA ILE A 119 -1.81 29.14 7.07
C ILE A 119 -3.21 28.54 7.17
N THR A 120 -3.87 28.42 6.02
CA THR A 120 -5.15 27.72 5.93
C THR A 120 -4.91 26.24 5.71
N PHE A 121 -5.59 25.39 6.49
CA PHE A 121 -5.60 23.94 6.30
C PHE A 121 -6.99 23.45 5.89
N ALA A 122 -7.02 22.48 4.98
CA ALA A 122 -8.20 21.68 4.71
C ALA A 122 -8.36 20.57 5.76
N VAL A 123 -9.60 20.32 6.19
CA VAL A 123 -9.97 19.30 7.18
C VAL A 123 -11.16 18.51 6.66
N GLY A 124 -11.21 17.21 6.97
CA GLY A 124 -12.28 16.31 6.52
C GLY A 124 -12.15 15.92 5.04
N VAL A 125 -10.92 15.82 4.53
CA VAL A 125 -10.63 15.41 3.15
C VAL A 125 -10.17 13.95 3.15
N PRO A 126 -10.93 13.01 2.54
CA PRO A 126 -10.48 11.62 2.35
C PRO A 126 -9.15 11.52 1.57
N GLY A 127 -8.34 10.54 1.94
CA GLY A 127 -7.01 10.30 1.34
C GLY A 127 -5.88 11.15 1.93
N VAL A 128 -6.16 12.03 2.91
CA VAL A 128 -5.12 12.68 3.72
C VAL A 128 -4.51 11.62 4.65
N PRO A 129 -3.18 11.40 4.61
CA PRO A 129 -2.56 10.40 5.45
C PRO A 129 -2.71 10.78 6.92
N THR A 130 -3.12 9.80 7.74
CA THR A 130 -3.17 9.92 9.21
C THR A 130 -2.05 9.13 9.89
N HIS A 131 -1.41 8.21 9.16
CA HIS A 131 -0.29 7.42 9.62
C HIS A 131 0.75 7.20 8.52
N ALA A 132 1.99 7.00 8.94
CA ALA A 132 3.10 6.56 8.11
C ALA A 132 3.80 5.39 8.83
N GLY A 133 3.62 4.18 8.33
CA GLY A 133 3.88 2.97 9.11
C GLY A 133 2.97 2.96 10.35
N LEU A 134 3.56 2.77 11.53
CA LEU A 134 2.82 2.82 12.81
C LEU A 134 2.72 4.23 13.40
N VAL A 135 3.38 5.23 12.80
CA VAL A 135 3.52 6.55 13.40
C VAL A 135 2.41 7.48 12.92
N PRO A 136 1.65 8.12 13.82
CA PRO A 136 0.66 9.14 13.43
C PRO A 136 1.34 10.30 12.70
N VAL A 137 0.72 10.73 11.61
CA VAL A 137 1.11 11.95 10.88
C VAL A 137 -0.05 12.94 10.92
N ALA A 138 0.28 14.21 11.04
CA ALA A 138 -0.72 15.26 11.24
C ALA A 138 -1.43 15.67 9.95
N GLY A 139 -0.86 15.32 8.80
CA GLY A 139 -1.42 15.52 7.48
C GLY A 139 -0.35 15.88 6.47
N ILE A 140 -0.65 16.87 5.64
CA ILE A 140 0.14 17.30 4.48
C ILE A 140 0.48 18.78 4.66
N LEU A 141 1.76 19.12 4.52
CA LEU A 141 2.16 20.51 4.30
C LEU A 141 2.28 20.73 2.80
N GLY A 142 1.53 21.70 2.30
CA GLY A 142 1.37 22.02 0.89
C GLY A 142 2.12 23.28 0.45
N SER A 143 1.91 23.66 -0.81
CA SER A 143 2.43 24.85 -1.47
C SER A 143 2.18 26.16 -0.74
N ASN A 144 1.05 26.29 -0.02
CA ASN A 144 0.78 27.47 0.81
C ASN A 144 1.74 27.63 2.01
N VAL A 145 2.60 26.62 2.28
CA VAL A 145 3.77 26.72 3.17
C VAL A 145 5.07 26.77 2.36
N TRP A 146 5.25 25.87 1.39
CA TRP A 146 6.52 25.71 0.68
C TRP A 146 6.90 26.89 -0.21
N HIS A 147 5.92 27.61 -0.78
CA HIS A 147 6.17 28.75 -1.66
C HIS A 147 6.85 29.95 -1.00
N HIS A 148 6.96 29.97 0.34
CA HIS A 148 7.68 31.01 1.07
C HIS A 148 9.21 30.83 1.03
N PHE A 149 9.70 29.69 0.57
CA PHE A 149 11.11 29.32 0.63
C PHE A 149 11.75 29.18 -0.76
N GLN A 150 13.09 29.17 -0.78
CA GLN A 150 13.83 28.41 -1.78
C GLN A 150 14.20 27.11 -1.07
N LEU A 151 13.71 25.97 -1.56
CA LEU A 151 13.92 24.68 -0.89
C LEU A 151 14.76 23.74 -1.73
N ALA A 152 15.46 22.83 -1.07
CA ALA A 152 16.12 21.72 -1.73
C ALA A 152 15.90 20.42 -0.94
N VAL A 153 15.50 19.36 -1.64
CA VAL A 153 15.36 18.02 -1.10
C VAL A 153 16.52 17.19 -1.62
N ASP A 154 17.41 16.78 -0.72
CA ASP A 154 18.46 15.80 -1.03
C ASP A 154 17.92 14.42 -0.64
N TYR A 155 17.39 13.70 -1.64
CA TYR A 155 16.70 12.43 -1.44
C TYR A 155 17.63 11.36 -0.86
N PRO A 156 18.86 11.12 -1.36
CA PRO A 156 19.74 10.11 -0.78
C PRO A 156 20.03 10.31 0.70
N SER A 157 20.17 11.56 1.16
CA SER A 157 20.50 11.86 2.56
C SER A 157 19.30 12.11 3.46
N HIS A 158 18.08 12.07 2.92
CA HIS A 158 16.83 12.38 3.61
C HIS A 158 16.91 13.75 4.32
N THR A 159 17.27 14.79 3.57
CA THR A 159 17.36 16.15 4.13
C THR A 159 16.61 17.19 3.31
N LEU A 160 15.96 18.11 4.03
CA LEU A 160 15.31 19.30 3.47
C LEU A 160 16.13 20.53 3.85
N GLU A 161 16.63 21.25 2.87
CA GLU A 161 17.21 22.57 3.07
C GLU A 161 16.18 23.65 2.76
N LEU A 162 15.99 24.57 3.71
CA LEU A 162 15.10 25.72 3.54
C LEU A 162 15.93 27.00 3.57
N TYR A 163 15.76 27.84 2.55
CA TYR A 163 16.42 29.13 2.42
C TYR A 163 15.37 30.23 2.31
N ARG A 164 15.69 31.40 2.88
CA ARG A 164 14.90 32.61 2.60
C ARG A 164 15.08 33.05 1.16
N PRO A 165 14.08 33.72 0.57
CA PRO A 165 14.18 34.22 -0.80
C PRO A 165 15.45 35.05 -1.06
N GLY A 166 16.15 34.70 -2.14
CA GLY A 166 17.38 35.38 -2.57
C GLY A 166 18.63 35.00 -1.76
N THR A 167 18.58 33.96 -0.92
CA THR A 167 19.75 33.52 -0.13
C THR A 167 20.37 32.21 -0.61
N MET A 168 19.62 31.39 -1.36
CA MET A 168 20.18 30.23 -2.05
C MET A 168 20.97 30.69 -3.29
N PRO A 169 22.18 30.15 -3.53
CA PRO A 169 22.86 30.31 -4.82
C PRO A 169 21.97 29.80 -5.96
N VAL A 170 21.94 30.53 -7.07
CA VAL A 170 21.20 30.09 -8.26
C VAL A 170 21.93 28.87 -8.85
N PRO A 171 21.26 27.71 -9.01
CA PRO A 171 21.86 26.55 -9.67
C PRO A 171 22.29 26.85 -11.11
N THR A 172 23.38 26.23 -11.56
CA THR A 172 23.90 26.40 -12.93
C THR A 172 22.90 25.89 -13.98
N GLU A 173 22.35 24.71 -13.75
CA GLU A 173 21.41 24.01 -14.65
C GLU A 173 19.94 24.35 -14.34
N ALA A 174 19.69 25.57 -13.84
CA ALA A 174 18.35 25.98 -13.45
C ALA A 174 17.43 26.14 -14.66
N VAL A 175 16.33 25.39 -14.68
CA VAL A 175 15.26 25.52 -15.66
C VAL A 175 14.16 26.45 -15.15
N PRO A 176 13.43 27.15 -16.04
CA PRO A 176 12.25 27.91 -15.64
C PRO A 176 11.14 26.98 -15.14
N MET A 177 10.49 27.36 -14.06
CA MET A 177 9.22 26.78 -13.61
C MET A 177 8.15 27.86 -13.46
N TYR A 178 6.88 27.49 -13.42
CA TYR A 178 5.79 28.43 -13.16
C TYR A 178 4.71 27.80 -12.29
N LEU A 179 3.91 28.66 -11.68
CA LEU A 179 2.79 28.25 -10.83
C LEU A 179 1.48 28.36 -11.60
N ASN A 180 0.71 27.28 -11.63
CA ASN A 180 -0.68 27.28 -12.08
C ASN A 180 -1.57 26.81 -10.94
N ARG A 181 -2.43 27.70 -10.41
CA ARG A 181 -3.28 27.45 -9.22
C ARG A 181 -2.50 26.82 -8.05
N GLY A 182 -1.30 27.36 -7.77
CA GLY A 182 -0.44 26.87 -6.68
C GLY A 182 0.34 25.59 -6.96
N HIS A 183 0.12 24.95 -8.11
CA HIS A 183 0.89 23.79 -8.54
C HIS A 183 2.11 24.22 -9.35
N THR A 184 3.26 23.59 -9.06
CA THR A 184 4.53 23.89 -9.73
C THR A 184 4.66 23.10 -11.00
N ARG A 185 4.83 23.79 -12.13
CA ARG A 185 4.91 23.17 -13.46
C ARG A 185 6.23 23.43 -14.14
N ILE A 186 6.69 22.42 -14.88
CA ILE A 186 7.89 22.46 -15.72
C ILE A 186 7.59 21.87 -17.10
N ALA A 187 8.39 22.27 -18.08
CA ALA A 187 8.53 21.51 -19.31
C ALA A 187 9.63 20.45 -19.11
N ALA A 188 9.35 19.22 -19.53
CA ALA A 188 10.29 18.10 -19.53
C ALA A 188 10.13 17.31 -20.82
N ASP A 189 11.20 16.68 -21.30
CA ASP A 189 11.11 15.72 -22.40
C ASP A 189 11.07 14.32 -21.82
N LEU A 190 9.99 13.59 -22.09
CA LEU A 190 9.89 12.16 -21.79
C LEU A 190 10.81 11.39 -22.72
N LEU A 191 11.65 10.53 -22.15
CA LEU A 191 12.52 9.63 -22.91
C LEU A 191 11.78 8.30 -23.11
N VAL A 192 10.86 8.27 -24.05
CA VAL A 192 9.94 7.14 -24.27
C VAL A 192 10.67 5.98 -24.95
N VAL A 193 10.45 4.75 -24.48
CA VAL A 193 10.99 3.55 -25.14
C VAL A 193 10.24 3.32 -26.45
N ASP A 194 10.97 3.39 -27.57
CA ASP A 194 10.44 3.21 -28.92
C ASP A 194 11.48 2.45 -29.77
N ALA A 195 11.23 1.16 -29.99
CA ALA A 195 12.14 0.30 -30.76
C ALA A 195 12.33 0.74 -32.22
N ALA A 196 11.43 1.57 -32.77
CA ALA A 196 11.56 2.12 -34.12
C ALA A 196 12.43 3.39 -34.16
N ALA A 197 12.68 4.02 -33.01
CA ALA A 197 13.52 5.21 -32.91
C ALA A 197 15.02 4.85 -32.92
N PRO A 198 15.89 5.71 -33.48
CA PRO A 198 17.34 5.53 -33.35
C PRO A 198 17.76 5.46 -31.88
N GLY A 199 18.44 4.39 -31.49
CA GLY A 199 18.84 4.16 -30.09
C GLY A 199 17.73 3.61 -29.19
N GLY A 200 16.55 3.27 -29.73
CA GLY A 200 15.46 2.66 -28.99
C GLY A 200 14.68 3.61 -28.09
N VAL A 201 14.95 4.92 -28.19
CA VAL A 201 14.33 5.96 -27.35
C VAL A 201 13.88 7.13 -28.21
N ARG A 202 12.66 7.60 -27.98
CA ARG A 202 12.09 8.79 -28.59
C ARG A 202 11.85 9.85 -27.52
N GLU A 203 12.30 11.06 -27.80
CA GLU A 203 12.02 12.22 -26.95
C GLU A 203 10.65 12.80 -27.28
N HIS A 204 9.89 13.13 -26.24
CA HIS A 204 8.59 13.75 -26.39
C HIS A 204 8.37 14.86 -25.35
N PRO A 205 8.15 16.11 -25.77
CA PRO A 205 7.92 17.20 -24.83
C PRO A 205 6.61 17.02 -24.07
N TRP A 206 6.63 17.32 -22.78
CA TRP A 206 5.48 17.23 -21.89
C TRP A 206 5.53 18.32 -20.80
N GLU A 207 4.36 18.79 -20.37
CA GLU A 207 4.23 19.69 -19.23
C GLU A 207 3.89 18.84 -17.99
N LEU A 208 4.68 18.92 -16.92
CA LEU A 208 4.44 18.12 -15.72
C LEU A 208 4.40 18.99 -14.48
N GLU A 209 3.56 18.59 -13.53
CA GLU A 209 3.56 19.11 -12.18
C GLU A 209 4.63 18.43 -11.31
N VAL A 210 5.42 19.19 -10.56
CA VAL A 210 6.41 18.64 -9.62
C VAL A 210 5.74 18.37 -8.28
N ASP A 211 5.56 17.09 -7.95
CA ASP A 211 4.83 16.64 -6.78
C ASP A 211 5.72 15.75 -5.89
N THR A 212 6.26 16.31 -4.81
CA THR A 212 7.06 15.55 -3.83
C THR A 212 6.23 14.61 -2.96
N GLY A 213 4.89 14.74 -2.94
CA GLY A 213 3.98 13.86 -2.23
C GLY A 213 3.58 12.61 -3.03
N ALA A 214 3.84 12.61 -4.33
CA ALA A 214 3.66 11.47 -5.24
C ALA A 214 4.96 10.70 -5.48
N TYR A 215 4.85 9.38 -5.66
CA TYR A 215 6.00 8.51 -5.96
C TYR A 215 6.26 8.40 -7.48
N ASP A 216 5.22 8.05 -8.24
CA ASP A 216 5.33 7.69 -9.66
C ASP A 216 5.32 8.90 -10.62
N LEU A 217 5.67 8.64 -11.89
CA LEU A 217 5.37 9.52 -13.02
C LEU A 217 3.96 9.24 -13.52
N VAL A 218 3.09 10.25 -13.50
CA VAL A 218 1.71 10.15 -13.99
C VAL A 218 1.51 11.11 -15.15
N LEU A 219 0.99 10.62 -16.27
CA LEU A 219 0.57 11.42 -17.41
C LEU A 219 -0.94 11.61 -17.38
N ALA A 220 -1.42 12.80 -17.71
CA ALA A 220 -2.83 13.10 -17.76
C ALA A 220 -3.24 13.67 -19.12
N GLY A 221 -4.41 13.26 -19.62
CA GLY A 221 -5.00 13.80 -20.84
C GLY A 221 -5.33 12.71 -21.88
N ALA A 222 -6.15 13.09 -22.86
CA ALA A 222 -6.66 12.14 -23.85
C ALA A 222 -5.55 11.66 -24.81
N PRO A 223 -5.47 10.34 -25.13
CA PRO A 223 -4.45 9.74 -26.00
C PRO A 223 -4.29 10.38 -27.38
N GLU A 224 -5.37 10.95 -27.89
CA GLU A 224 -5.43 11.62 -29.19
C GLU A 224 -4.67 12.95 -29.26
N HIS A 225 -4.25 13.51 -28.13
CA HIS A 225 -3.40 14.70 -28.06
C HIS A 225 -1.90 14.41 -27.92
N ALA A 226 -1.52 13.15 -27.71
CA ALA A 226 -0.18 12.77 -27.27
C ALA A 226 0.60 11.99 -28.34
N ASP A 227 0.50 12.46 -29.59
CA ASP A 227 1.11 11.83 -30.77
C ASP A 227 0.90 10.29 -30.79
N THR A 228 1.67 9.55 -31.58
CA THR A 228 1.58 8.09 -31.62
C THR A 228 2.01 7.39 -30.32
N LEU A 229 2.21 8.09 -29.19
CA LEU A 229 2.66 7.47 -27.93
C LEU A 229 1.70 6.42 -27.40
N SER A 230 0.40 6.61 -27.64
CA SER A 230 -0.63 5.65 -27.23
C SER A 230 -0.47 4.26 -27.84
N THR A 231 0.24 4.12 -28.96
CA THR A 231 0.56 2.82 -29.57
C THR A 231 1.74 2.12 -28.92
N LEU A 232 2.54 2.84 -28.13
CA LEU A 232 3.68 2.32 -27.37
C LEU A 232 3.27 1.90 -25.95
N ALA A 233 2.09 2.31 -25.49
CA ALA A 233 1.61 2.04 -24.14
C ALA A 233 0.76 0.77 -24.08
N THR A 234 0.87 0.01 -22.97
CA THR A 234 -0.08 -1.06 -22.65
C THR A 234 -1.36 -0.47 -22.07
N THR A 235 -2.47 -1.21 -22.08
CA THR A 235 -3.73 -0.82 -21.44
C THR A 235 -4.14 -1.88 -20.45
N GLY A 236 -4.63 -1.48 -19.28
CA GLY A 236 -5.05 -2.38 -18.23
C GLY A 236 -5.92 -1.65 -17.20
N VAL A 237 -6.32 -2.37 -16.15
CA VAL A 237 -6.99 -1.80 -14.99
C VAL A 237 -6.12 -1.90 -13.75
N GLU A 238 -6.06 -0.81 -13.01
CA GLU A 238 -5.35 -0.70 -11.73
C GLU A 238 -6.06 0.33 -10.83
N PRO A 239 -5.88 0.27 -9.49
CA PRO A 239 -6.49 1.25 -8.60
C PRO A 239 -5.75 2.60 -8.67
N ILE A 240 -6.51 3.70 -8.64
CA ILE A 240 -5.97 5.06 -8.51
C ILE A 240 -6.31 5.61 -7.13
N LEU A 241 -5.29 5.77 -6.29
CA LEU A 241 -5.38 6.24 -4.91
C LEU A 241 -4.72 7.61 -4.76
N GLY A 242 -5.17 8.38 -3.76
CA GLY A 242 -4.69 9.73 -3.46
C GLY A 242 -5.80 10.55 -2.80
N ILE A 243 -5.65 11.88 -2.76
CA ILE A 243 -6.71 12.77 -2.26
C ILE A 243 -8.02 12.49 -2.99
N GLY A 244 -9.08 12.25 -2.23
CA GLY A 244 -10.40 11.84 -2.71
C GLY A 244 -10.66 10.33 -2.67
N ALA A 245 -9.65 9.49 -2.43
CA ALA A 245 -9.83 8.08 -2.15
C ALA A 245 -10.30 7.89 -0.70
N ASP A 246 -11.44 7.25 -0.52
CA ASP A 246 -12.01 6.92 0.79
C ASP A 246 -11.55 5.52 1.21
N ASP A 247 -10.72 5.46 2.25
CA ASP A 247 -10.14 4.22 2.77
C ASP A 247 -11.20 3.27 3.38
N THR A 248 -12.45 3.73 3.58
CA THR A 248 -13.57 2.86 3.98
C THR A 248 -14.17 2.08 2.81
N LEU A 249 -13.91 2.50 1.58
CA LEU A 249 -14.37 1.83 0.38
C LEU A 249 -13.39 0.73 -0.05
N PRO A 250 -13.89 -0.38 -0.64
CA PRO A 250 -12.99 -1.42 -1.14
C PRO A 250 -12.12 -0.87 -2.28
N VAL A 251 -10.87 -1.33 -2.36
CA VAL A 251 -9.89 -0.94 -3.41
C VAL A 251 -10.49 -1.07 -4.82
N SER A 252 -11.39 -2.03 -5.02
CA SER A 252 -12.12 -2.23 -6.29
C SER A 252 -12.91 -1.00 -6.76
N SER A 253 -13.36 -0.14 -5.85
CA SER A 253 -14.06 1.13 -6.15
C SER A 253 -13.16 2.13 -6.88
N PHE A 254 -11.85 1.97 -6.75
CA PHE A 254 -10.82 2.83 -7.33
C PHE A 254 -10.20 2.25 -8.60
N LEU A 255 -10.62 1.08 -9.08
CA LEU A 255 -10.14 0.51 -10.34
C LEU A 255 -10.48 1.41 -11.53
N ARG A 256 -9.47 1.79 -12.30
CA ARG A 256 -9.62 2.59 -13.53
C ARG A 256 -8.89 1.91 -14.66
N THR A 257 -9.38 2.11 -15.88
CA THR A 257 -8.61 1.79 -17.07
C THR A 257 -7.51 2.83 -17.24
N THR A 258 -6.27 2.38 -17.23
CA THR A 258 -5.09 3.22 -17.44
C THR A 258 -4.26 2.68 -18.58
N ARG A 259 -3.27 3.48 -18.97
CA ARG A 259 -2.19 3.07 -19.86
C ARG A 259 -0.87 3.09 -19.10
N ARG A 260 0.07 2.22 -19.49
CA ARG A 260 1.46 2.28 -19.00
C ARG A 260 2.39 2.51 -20.19
N LEU A 261 3.07 3.64 -20.17
CA LEU A 261 4.02 4.03 -21.20
C LEU A 261 5.45 3.79 -20.67
N PRO A 262 6.20 2.84 -21.24
CA PRO A 262 7.58 2.60 -20.82
C PRO A 262 8.45 3.82 -21.15
N VAL A 263 9.09 4.38 -20.14
CA VAL A 263 10.05 5.48 -20.28
C VAL A 263 11.41 5.07 -19.72
N HIS A 264 12.48 5.47 -20.40
CA HIS A 264 13.84 5.31 -19.92
C HIS A 264 14.21 6.35 -18.85
N GLY A 265 13.43 7.44 -18.78
CA GLY A 265 13.67 8.55 -17.88
C GLY A 265 13.06 9.84 -18.40
N VAL A 266 13.57 10.97 -17.90
CA VAL A 266 13.13 12.31 -18.30
C VAL A 266 14.33 13.22 -18.50
N ARG A 267 14.21 14.17 -19.42
CA ARG A 267 15.13 15.30 -19.53
C ARG A 267 14.48 16.58 -19.04
N ILE A 268 15.19 17.30 -18.18
CA ILE A 268 14.78 18.59 -17.62
C ILE A 268 15.89 19.59 -17.93
N GLY A 269 15.67 20.44 -18.94
CA GLY A 269 16.71 21.31 -19.47
C GLY A 269 17.87 20.48 -20.03
N ASP A 270 19.08 20.71 -19.55
CA ASP A 270 20.28 19.97 -19.96
C ASP A 270 20.53 18.72 -19.08
N THR A 271 19.73 18.50 -18.03
CA THR A 271 19.88 17.35 -17.12
C THR A 271 19.04 16.18 -17.61
N VAL A 272 19.68 15.03 -17.81
CA VAL A 272 19.03 13.75 -18.12
C VAL A 272 18.99 12.90 -16.85
N ILE A 273 17.79 12.50 -16.45
CA ILE A 273 17.56 11.53 -15.39
C ILE A 273 17.24 10.20 -16.07
N GLU A 274 18.16 9.25 -16.01
CA GLU A 274 17.97 7.88 -16.50
C GLU A 274 17.42 7.01 -15.36
N GLU A 275 16.11 6.79 -15.38
CA GLU A 275 15.39 5.99 -14.39
C GLU A 275 14.27 5.23 -15.13
N PRO A 276 14.52 3.98 -15.56
CA PRO A 276 13.54 3.20 -16.29
C PRO A 276 12.28 2.94 -15.44
N LEU A 277 11.12 3.32 -15.96
CA LEU A 277 9.84 3.12 -15.28
C LEU A 277 8.67 3.12 -16.27
N ASP A 278 7.53 2.60 -15.82
CA ASP A 278 6.28 2.69 -16.57
C ASP A 278 5.50 3.92 -16.12
N ALA A 279 5.43 4.93 -16.99
CA ALA A 279 4.63 6.13 -16.73
C ALA A 279 3.14 5.76 -16.75
N ARG A 280 2.46 5.97 -15.63
CA ARG A 280 1.02 5.71 -15.53
C ARG A 280 0.27 6.82 -16.25
N TRP A 281 -0.48 6.48 -17.28
CA TRP A 281 -1.24 7.46 -18.06
C TRP A 281 -2.74 7.28 -17.84
N VAL A 282 -3.34 8.32 -17.27
CA VAL A 282 -4.76 8.35 -16.90
C VAL A 282 -5.51 9.33 -17.80
N ASP A 283 -6.60 8.84 -18.41
CA ASP A 283 -7.52 9.69 -19.15
C ASP A 283 -8.64 10.17 -18.23
N TYR A 284 -8.54 11.44 -17.81
CA TYR A 284 -9.58 12.09 -17.02
C TYR A 284 -10.72 12.66 -17.88
N SER A 285 -10.60 12.65 -19.21
CA SER A 285 -11.65 13.11 -20.10
C SER A 285 -12.85 12.15 -20.03
N GLY A 286 -14.06 12.68 -19.77
CA GLY A 286 -15.27 11.89 -19.55
C GLY A 286 -15.49 11.38 -18.12
N SER A 287 -14.48 11.45 -17.25
CA SER A 287 -14.61 11.09 -15.83
C SER A 287 -15.09 12.29 -15.02
N THR A 288 -16.40 12.52 -14.95
CA THR A 288 -16.96 13.63 -14.16
C THR A 288 -16.52 13.52 -12.70
N GLY A 289 -15.69 14.46 -12.23
CA GLY A 289 -15.34 14.59 -10.81
C GLY A 289 -14.11 13.84 -10.32
N PHE A 290 -13.21 13.36 -11.21
CA PHE A 290 -12.06 12.56 -10.76
C PHE A 290 -10.70 13.29 -10.69
N ALA A 291 -10.47 14.34 -11.47
CA ALA A 291 -9.25 15.18 -11.37
C ALA A 291 -9.54 16.63 -11.78
N PRO A 292 -8.64 17.59 -11.46
CA PRO A 292 -8.71 18.92 -12.05
C PRO A 292 -8.70 18.81 -13.59
N PRO A 293 -9.62 19.49 -14.30
CA PRO A 293 -9.73 19.38 -15.77
C PRO A 293 -8.48 19.87 -16.53
N ASP A 294 -7.52 20.48 -15.84
CA ASP A 294 -6.27 21.04 -16.34
C ASP A 294 -5.00 20.39 -15.76
N MET A 295 -5.11 19.22 -15.13
CA MET A 295 -3.93 18.45 -14.67
C MET A 295 -3.16 17.92 -15.89
N PRO A 296 -1.87 18.28 -16.08
CA PRO A 296 -1.10 17.86 -17.24
C PRO A 296 -0.38 16.51 -17.01
N GLY A 297 -0.41 16.02 -15.77
CA GLY A 297 0.40 14.94 -15.26
C GLY A 297 1.30 15.44 -14.14
N LEU A 298 1.96 14.54 -13.43
CA LEU A 298 2.91 14.86 -12.39
C LEU A 298 4.18 14.02 -12.49
N ILE A 299 5.29 14.61 -12.07
CA ILE A 299 6.56 13.95 -11.80
C ILE A 299 6.67 13.76 -10.29
N GLY A 300 6.50 12.52 -9.85
CA GLY A 300 6.72 12.10 -8.48
C GLY A 300 8.21 11.96 -8.16
N HIS A 301 8.50 11.71 -6.89
CA HIS A 301 9.86 11.77 -6.39
C HIS A 301 10.77 10.60 -6.79
N LYS A 302 10.24 9.49 -7.33
CA LYS A 302 11.06 8.36 -7.79
C LYS A 302 12.17 8.81 -8.76
N LEU A 303 11.85 9.76 -9.64
CA LEU A 303 12.80 10.34 -10.59
C LEU A 303 13.92 11.17 -9.94
N PHE A 304 13.80 11.44 -8.64
CA PHE A 304 14.76 12.22 -7.87
C PHE A 304 15.44 11.41 -6.76
N ASP A 305 15.18 10.10 -6.61
CA ASP A 305 15.71 9.28 -5.50
C ASP A 305 17.25 9.31 -5.41
N ALA A 306 17.94 9.43 -6.55
CA ALA A 306 19.40 9.54 -6.64
C ALA A 306 19.93 11.00 -6.68
N HIS A 307 19.06 12.00 -6.51
CA HIS A 307 19.33 13.39 -6.83
C HIS A 307 18.98 14.35 -5.68
N ARG A 308 19.47 15.58 -5.81
CA ARG A 308 19.02 16.74 -5.04
C ARG A 308 18.10 17.60 -5.90
N LEU A 309 16.83 17.69 -5.53
CA LEU A 309 15.83 18.54 -6.19
C LEU A 309 15.85 19.93 -5.57
N VAL A 310 16.02 20.98 -6.37
CA VAL A 310 15.95 22.39 -5.95
C VAL A 310 14.71 23.05 -6.52
N LEU A 311 13.92 23.69 -5.65
CA LEU A 311 12.74 24.49 -6.01
C LEU A 311 12.89 25.92 -5.45
N ASP A 312 13.23 26.87 -6.34
CA ASP A 312 13.31 28.30 -6.05
C ASP A 312 11.99 28.98 -6.43
N PHE A 313 10.97 28.88 -5.56
CA PHE A 313 9.65 29.46 -5.83
C PHE A 313 9.66 30.98 -6.11
N PRO A 314 10.36 31.82 -5.32
CA PRO A 314 10.44 33.25 -5.59
C PRO A 314 11.15 33.57 -6.91
N GLY A 315 12.22 32.83 -7.23
CA GLY A 315 13.00 32.98 -8.44
C GLY A 315 12.46 32.22 -9.65
N ARG A 316 11.38 31.44 -9.48
CA ARG A 316 10.71 30.63 -10.50
C ARG A 316 11.65 29.71 -11.27
N ARG A 317 12.50 29.03 -10.52
CA ARG A 317 13.52 28.15 -11.06
C ARG A 317 13.51 26.80 -10.35
N MET A 318 13.81 25.76 -11.11
CA MET A 318 14.02 24.41 -10.60
C MET A 318 15.39 23.94 -11.08
N ALA A 319 16.06 23.08 -10.32
CA ALA A 319 17.21 22.35 -10.78
C ALA A 319 17.23 20.94 -10.20
N VAL A 320 17.83 20.02 -10.94
CA VAL A 320 18.16 18.68 -10.46
C VAL A 320 19.68 18.61 -10.41
N GLU A 321 20.22 18.39 -9.22
CA GLU A 321 21.65 18.39 -8.96
C GLU A 321 22.10 17.03 -8.39
N PRO A 322 23.40 16.71 -8.48
CA PRO A 322 23.97 15.61 -7.71
C PRO A 322 23.72 15.82 -6.19
N PRO A 323 23.60 14.73 -5.41
CA PRO A 323 23.46 14.83 -3.97
C PRO A 323 24.68 15.52 -3.35
N GLN A 324 24.44 16.32 -2.31
CA GLN A 324 25.48 17.06 -1.62
C GLN A 324 25.96 16.36 -0.34
N ARG A 325 25.23 15.33 0.10
CA ARG A 325 25.49 14.61 1.34
C ARG A 325 25.59 13.10 1.08
N ALA A 326 26.27 12.42 2.01
CA ALA A 326 26.31 10.97 2.01
C ALA A 326 24.90 10.41 2.21
N PRO A 327 24.53 9.33 1.50
CA PRO A 327 23.25 8.68 1.69
C PRO A 327 23.02 8.30 3.15
N ARG A 328 21.79 8.49 3.62
CA ARG A 328 21.38 8.19 4.98
C ARG A 328 19.88 7.96 5.03
N GLU A 329 19.50 6.78 5.46
CA GLU A 329 18.11 6.46 5.77
C GLU A 329 17.72 6.97 7.17
N ARG A 330 16.44 7.35 7.29
CA ARG A 330 15.83 7.81 8.53
C ARG A 330 14.45 7.22 8.67
N ASP A 331 14.31 6.31 9.61
CA ASP A 331 13.06 5.62 9.89
C ASP A 331 12.22 6.41 10.90
N ILE A 332 10.99 6.72 10.52
CA ILE A 332 9.99 7.37 11.34
C ILE A 332 9.69 6.60 12.64
N HIS A 333 9.80 5.27 12.64
CA HIS A 333 9.57 4.46 13.84
C HIS A 333 10.67 4.70 14.88
N GLN A 334 11.92 4.92 14.43
CA GLN A 334 13.02 5.31 15.31
C GLN A 334 12.81 6.71 15.88
N TRP A 335 12.29 7.66 15.08
CA TRP A 335 11.89 8.98 15.55
C TRP A 335 10.86 8.88 16.69
N ALA A 336 9.84 8.03 16.52
CA ALA A 336 8.80 7.83 17.53
C ALA A 336 9.37 7.17 18.80
N LEU A 337 10.22 6.15 18.67
CA LEU A 337 10.87 5.49 19.81
C LEU A 337 11.76 6.42 20.64
N GLN A 338 12.40 7.39 20.01
CA GLN A 338 13.25 8.38 20.68
C GLN A 338 12.44 9.37 21.51
N ARG A 339 11.21 9.66 21.09
CA ARG A 339 10.27 10.51 21.83
C ARG A 339 9.54 9.72 22.93
N LEU A 340 9.23 8.46 22.68
CA LEU A 340 8.53 7.58 23.61
C LEU A 340 9.46 6.77 24.51
N LYS A 341 10.53 7.37 25.06
CA LYS A 341 11.54 6.65 25.86
C LYS A 341 10.99 6.07 27.17
N ARG A 342 9.99 6.71 27.75
CA ARG A 342 9.38 6.33 29.03
C ARG A 342 7.86 6.37 28.88
N PRO A 343 7.22 5.25 28.48
CA PRO A 343 5.77 5.21 28.36
C PRO A 343 5.13 5.47 29.72
N GLN A 344 4.11 6.32 29.76
CA GLN A 344 3.44 6.78 30.98
C GLN A 344 2.14 6.03 31.28
N ASN A 345 1.60 5.32 30.30
CA ASN A 345 0.33 4.61 30.40
C ASN A 345 0.35 3.33 29.54
N ALA A 346 -0.64 2.48 29.75
CA ALA A 346 -0.77 1.20 29.05
C ALA A 346 -0.80 1.33 27.51
N TYR A 347 -1.47 2.37 26.99
CA TYR A 347 -1.50 2.64 25.54
C TYR A 347 -0.09 2.92 25.00
N GLU A 348 0.68 3.77 25.66
CA GLU A 348 2.05 4.08 25.26
C GLU A 348 2.99 2.88 25.37
N VAL A 349 2.78 1.98 26.34
CA VAL A 349 3.53 0.71 26.43
C VAL A 349 3.25 -0.15 25.20
N ARG A 350 1.97 -0.37 24.85
CA ARG A 350 1.59 -1.15 23.67
C ARG A 350 2.09 -0.52 22.37
N TYR A 351 1.97 0.80 22.25
CA TYR A 351 2.47 1.52 21.09
C TYR A 351 3.99 1.39 20.95
N ARG A 352 4.74 1.54 22.05
CA ARG A 352 6.19 1.31 22.08
C ARG A 352 6.56 -0.12 21.70
N ALA A 353 5.82 -1.12 22.17
CA ALA A 353 6.05 -2.52 21.79
C ALA A 353 5.89 -2.72 20.26
N LYS A 354 4.82 -2.18 19.66
CA LYS A 354 4.63 -2.23 18.20
C LYS A 354 5.77 -1.54 17.44
N LEU A 355 6.23 -0.38 17.93
CA LEU A 355 7.36 0.33 17.34
C LEU A 355 8.67 -0.48 17.41
N LEU A 356 8.95 -1.14 18.55
CA LEU A 356 10.11 -2.01 18.70
C LEU A 356 10.10 -3.13 17.65
N VAL A 357 8.96 -3.79 17.47
CA VAL A 357 8.77 -4.81 16.41
C VAL A 357 9.05 -4.25 15.02
N SER A 358 8.51 -3.07 14.68
CA SER A 358 8.75 -2.45 13.37
C SER A 358 10.22 -2.08 13.11
N THR A 359 11.04 -2.01 14.16
CA THR A 359 12.48 -1.72 14.08
C THR A 359 13.36 -2.95 14.30
N ASP A 360 12.81 -4.15 14.07
CA ASP A 360 13.50 -5.43 14.21
C ASP A 360 14.00 -5.71 15.65
N ARG A 361 13.18 -5.34 16.65
CA ARG A 361 13.48 -5.52 18.07
C ARG A 361 12.35 -6.29 18.78
N MET A 362 12.03 -7.48 18.27
CA MET A 362 10.95 -8.33 18.78
C MET A 362 11.15 -8.71 20.26
N GLU A 363 12.35 -9.14 20.65
CA GLU A 363 12.64 -9.57 22.03
C GLU A 363 12.41 -8.43 23.05
N ASP A 364 12.85 -7.21 22.73
CA ASP A 364 12.63 -6.05 23.58
C ASP A 364 11.13 -5.71 23.73
N ALA A 365 10.33 -5.96 22.69
CA ALA A 365 8.88 -5.75 22.74
C ALA A 365 8.20 -6.77 23.65
N LEU A 366 8.59 -8.05 23.54
CA LEU A 366 8.08 -9.13 24.40
C LEU A 366 8.46 -8.90 25.87
N ASP A 367 9.70 -8.53 26.16
CA ASP A 367 10.15 -8.24 27.53
C ASP A 367 9.43 -7.02 28.13
N LEU A 368 9.18 -5.99 27.32
CA LEU A 368 8.40 -4.81 27.71
C LEU A 368 6.96 -5.20 28.09
N LEU A 369 6.28 -5.98 27.24
CA LEU A 369 4.90 -6.40 27.49
C LEU A 369 4.80 -7.36 28.67
N ARG A 370 5.72 -8.32 28.79
CA ARG A 370 5.79 -9.25 29.93
C ARG A 370 5.89 -8.48 31.26
N SER A 371 6.87 -7.58 31.35
CA SER A 371 7.10 -6.78 32.56
C SER A 371 5.91 -5.88 32.91
N HIS A 372 5.26 -5.30 31.90
CA HIS A 372 4.07 -4.46 32.08
C HIS A 372 2.88 -5.28 32.60
N LEU A 373 2.59 -6.42 31.97
CA LEU A 373 1.42 -7.24 32.29
C LEU A 373 1.57 -8.05 33.59
N GLU A 374 2.78 -8.25 34.10
CA GLU A 374 3.01 -8.72 35.47
C GLU A 374 2.47 -7.73 36.52
N LEU A 375 2.56 -6.43 36.25
CA LEU A 375 2.09 -5.36 37.14
C LEU A 375 0.67 -4.91 36.83
N HIS A 376 0.25 -5.04 35.57
CA HIS A 376 -1.03 -4.57 35.03
C HIS A 376 -1.78 -5.69 34.31
N PRO A 377 -2.16 -6.77 35.01
CA PRO A 377 -2.87 -7.90 34.41
C PRO A 377 -4.27 -7.51 33.85
N GLU A 378 -4.79 -6.35 34.22
CA GLU A 378 -6.03 -5.78 33.70
C GLU A 378 -5.92 -5.20 32.28
N ASP A 379 -4.72 -4.99 31.74
CA ASP A 379 -4.54 -4.48 30.37
C ASP A 379 -4.75 -5.57 29.32
N LEU A 380 -6.00 -5.91 29.06
CA LEU A 380 -6.41 -7.00 28.17
C LEU A 380 -5.99 -6.77 26.70
N GLU A 381 -5.97 -5.52 26.23
CA GLU A 381 -5.45 -5.21 24.90
C GLU A 381 -3.94 -5.50 24.84
N GLY A 382 -3.22 -5.30 25.95
CA GLY A 382 -1.82 -5.69 26.10
C GLY A 382 -1.64 -7.20 26.07
N VAL A 383 -2.53 -7.96 26.71
CA VAL A 383 -2.54 -9.43 26.66
C VAL A 383 -2.74 -9.93 25.22
N VAL A 384 -3.67 -9.33 24.46
CA VAL A 384 -3.91 -9.69 23.05
C VAL A 384 -2.69 -9.37 22.19
N LEU A 385 -2.09 -8.18 22.34
CA LEU A 385 -0.85 -7.83 21.64
C LEU A 385 0.28 -8.81 21.97
N TRP A 386 0.44 -9.16 23.25
CA TRP A 386 1.45 -10.13 23.68
C TRP A 386 1.20 -11.50 23.04
N SER A 387 -0.06 -11.99 22.99
CA SER A 387 -0.36 -13.25 22.32
C SER A 387 -0.02 -13.23 20.83
N PHE A 388 -0.27 -12.12 20.14
CA PHE A 388 0.08 -11.97 18.74
C PHE A 388 1.61 -12.03 18.54
N LEU A 389 2.37 -11.36 19.40
CA LEU A 389 3.84 -11.35 19.31
C LEU A 389 4.46 -12.70 19.66
N GLU A 390 3.97 -13.40 20.69
CA GLU A 390 4.44 -14.75 21.03
C GLU A 390 4.22 -15.72 19.86
N ARG A 391 3.05 -15.62 19.20
CA ARG A 391 2.77 -16.42 18.01
C ARG A 391 3.69 -16.08 16.86
N ALA A 392 3.90 -14.79 16.58
CA ALA A 392 4.83 -14.33 15.54
C ALA A 392 6.29 -14.73 15.83
N SER A 393 6.68 -14.89 17.10
CA SER A 393 7.99 -15.42 17.50
C SER A 393 8.06 -16.94 17.54
N GLY A 394 6.99 -17.65 17.16
CA GLY A 394 6.99 -19.11 17.05
C GLY A 394 6.41 -19.88 18.24
N ASP A 395 5.77 -19.21 19.20
CA ASP A 395 5.15 -19.84 20.37
C ASP A 395 3.61 -19.68 20.39
N PRO A 396 2.89 -20.46 19.55
CA PRO A 396 1.44 -20.43 19.53
C PRO A 396 0.79 -20.96 20.82
N GLU A 397 1.49 -21.77 21.63
CA GLU A 397 0.94 -22.35 22.86
C GLU A 397 0.87 -21.30 23.98
N THR A 398 1.92 -20.49 24.13
CA THR A 398 1.89 -19.33 25.03
C THR A 398 0.84 -18.31 24.57
N ALA A 399 0.75 -18.05 23.26
CA ALA A 399 -0.29 -17.19 22.71
C ALA A 399 -1.70 -17.67 23.05
N ASP A 400 -1.99 -18.97 22.89
CA ASP A 400 -3.29 -19.56 23.22
C ASP A 400 -3.59 -19.48 24.72
N THR A 401 -2.59 -19.73 25.57
CA THR A 401 -2.69 -19.63 27.03
C THR A 401 -3.01 -18.19 27.50
N LEU A 402 -2.48 -17.18 26.80
CA LEU A 402 -2.81 -15.78 27.06
C LEU A 402 -4.27 -15.48 26.70
N LEU A 403 -4.73 -15.93 25.53
CA LEU A 403 -6.11 -15.73 25.08
C LEU A 403 -7.15 -16.52 25.90
N ASP A 404 -6.78 -17.66 26.50
CA ASP A 404 -7.64 -18.43 27.41
C ASP A 404 -8.06 -17.66 28.67
N ARG A 405 -7.37 -16.56 29.00
CA ARG A 405 -7.71 -15.69 30.13
C ARG A 405 -8.89 -14.76 29.83
N LEU A 406 -9.21 -14.56 28.56
CA LEU A 406 -10.26 -13.65 28.11
C LEU A 406 -11.60 -14.40 27.98
N THR A 407 -12.68 -13.72 28.32
CA THR A 407 -14.04 -14.18 28.04
C THR A 407 -14.37 -14.07 26.55
N ALA A 408 -15.43 -14.75 26.10
CA ALA A 408 -15.88 -14.66 24.71
C ALA A 408 -16.25 -13.22 24.30
N GLU A 409 -16.83 -12.43 25.21
CA GLU A 409 -17.13 -11.00 24.99
C GLU A 409 -15.86 -10.18 24.78
N GLN A 410 -14.86 -10.36 25.65
CA GLN A 410 -13.57 -9.65 25.55
C GLN A 410 -12.78 -10.04 24.29
N LEU A 411 -12.81 -11.31 23.89
CA LEU A 411 -12.19 -11.75 22.63
C LEU A 411 -12.86 -11.10 21.41
N VAL A 412 -14.17 -10.82 21.48
CA VAL A 412 -14.88 -10.06 20.44
C VAL A 412 -14.49 -8.59 20.49
N GLU A 413 -14.51 -7.97 21.67
CA GLU A 413 -14.18 -6.56 21.91
C GLU A 413 -12.77 -6.21 21.42
N TYR A 414 -11.77 -7.05 21.74
CA TYR A 414 -10.37 -6.85 21.36
C TYR A 414 -9.96 -7.54 20.06
N GLY A 415 -10.92 -8.06 19.28
CA GLY A 415 -10.69 -8.51 17.91
C GLY A 415 -9.92 -9.83 17.73
N SER A 416 -9.86 -10.70 18.75
CA SER A 416 -9.12 -11.97 18.73
C SER A 416 -10.00 -13.22 18.69
N ILE A 417 -11.32 -13.09 18.59
CA ILE A 417 -12.26 -14.23 18.62
C ILE A 417 -12.05 -15.25 17.49
N ILE A 418 -11.79 -14.79 16.26
CA ILE A 418 -11.57 -15.68 15.11
C ILE A 418 -10.29 -16.51 15.34
N GLU A 419 -9.22 -15.82 15.75
CA GLU A 419 -7.92 -16.42 16.06
C GLU A 419 -8.05 -17.47 17.17
N ALA A 420 -8.70 -17.12 18.27
CA ALA A 420 -8.92 -17.97 19.43
C ALA A 420 -9.71 -19.24 19.10
N VAL A 421 -10.77 -19.12 18.29
CA VAL A 421 -11.59 -20.26 17.84
C VAL A 421 -10.80 -21.18 16.91
N ASN A 422 -10.11 -20.59 15.93
CA ASN A 422 -9.37 -21.37 14.94
C ASN A 422 -8.13 -22.04 15.53
N SER A 423 -7.44 -21.42 16.49
CA SER A 423 -6.32 -22.06 17.18
C SER A 423 -6.75 -23.29 17.96
N ARG A 424 -7.88 -23.22 18.69
CA ARG A 424 -8.48 -24.39 19.37
C ARG A 424 -8.84 -25.51 18.39
N TRP A 425 -9.39 -25.16 17.22
CA TRP A 425 -9.63 -26.14 16.17
C TRP A 425 -8.34 -26.80 15.67
N LEU A 426 -7.30 -26.01 15.37
CA LEU A 426 -6.02 -26.50 14.88
C LEU A 426 -5.29 -27.39 15.90
N ALA A 427 -5.47 -27.11 17.20
CA ALA A 427 -5.01 -27.92 18.32
C ALA A 427 -5.86 -29.19 18.57
N GLY A 428 -6.93 -29.42 17.79
CA GLY A 428 -7.81 -30.60 17.92
C GLY A 428 -8.94 -30.45 18.94
N HIS A 429 -9.07 -29.29 19.60
CA HIS A 429 -10.11 -28.99 20.58
C HIS A 429 -11.41 -28.52 19.91
N HIS A 430 -11.99 -29.34 19.03
CA HIS A 430 -13.12 -28.94 18.16
C HIS A 430 -14.38 -28.53 18.93
N GLU A 431 -14.74 -29.26 19.98
CA GLU A 431 -15.91 -28.95 20.81
C GLU A 431 -15.72 -27.63 21.58
N ALA A 432 -14.50 -27.39 22.09
CA ALA A 432 -14.17 -26.14 22.76
C ALA A 432 -14.19 -24.94 21.79
N ALA A 433 -13.70 -25.13 20.56
CA ALA A 433 -13.77 -24.12 19.50
C ALA A 433 -15.22 -23.74 19.17
N LEU A 434 -16.10 -24.74 18.97
CA LEU A 434 -17.52 -24.50 18.71
C LEU A 434 -18.20 -23.81 19.90
N LYS A 435 -17.97 -24.30 21.11
CA LYS A 435 -18.54 -23.71 22.32
C LYS A 435 -18.15 -22.25 22.48
N LEU A 436 -16.86 -21.92 22.29
CA LEU A 436 -16.37 -20.55 22.36
C LEU A 436 -17.06 -19.65 21.33
N ALA A 437 -17.19 -20.11 20.09
CA ALA A 437 -17.85 -19.34 19.04
C ALA A 437 -19.34 -19.11 19.31
N GLU A 438 -20.04 -20.10 19.89
CA GLU A 438 -21.43 -19.95 20.33
C GLU A 438 -21.56 -19.00 21.52
N ASP A 439 -20.64 -19.06 22.48
CA ASP A 439 -20.58 -18.14 23.62
C ASP A 439 -20.35 -16.69 23.13
N ALA A 440 -19.49 -16.50 22.12
CA ALA A 440 -19.23 -15.18 21.53
C ALA A 440 -20.49 -14.59 20.86
N VAL A 441 -21.22 -15.39 20.06
CA VAL A 441 -22.49 -14.95 19.46
C VAL A 441 -23.58 -14.72 20.51
N ARG A 442 -23.59 -15.47 21.63
CA ARG A 442 -24.51 -15.21 22.74
C ARG A 442 -24.19 -13.91 23.47
N ALA A 443 -22.91 -13.61 23.68
CA ALA A 443 -22.46 -12.42 24.39
C ALA A 443 -22.61 -11.15 23.53
N VAL A 444 -22.22 -11.21 22.25
CA VAL A 444 -22.21 -10.06 21.34
C VAL A 444 -22.90 -10.44 20.01
N PRO A 445 -24.24 -10.53 19.99
CA PRO A 445 -24.99 -11.09 18.86
C PRO A 445 -24.94 -10.25 17.58
N ASP A 446 -24.60 -8.97 17.67
CA ASP A 446 -24.47 -8.02 16.56
C ASP A 446 -23.04 -7.89 16.02
N SER A 447 -22.08 -8.68 16.53
CA SER A 447 -20.71 -8.67 16.04
C SER A 447 -20.53 -9.54 14.78
N PRO A 448 -20.16 -8.99 13.61
CA PRO A 448 -19.84 -9.78 12.43
C PRO A 448 -18.71 -10.80 12.69
N ALA A 449 -17.70 -10.42 13.48
CA ALA A 449 -16.55 -11.27 13.78
C ALA A 449 -16.95 -12.52 14.59
N ALA A 450 -17.88 -12.40 15.55
CA ALA A 450 -18.40 -13.54 16.29
C ALA A 450 -19.12 -14.54 15.36
N HIS A 451 -19.91 -14.04 14.40
CA HIS A 451 -20.57 -14.89 13.41
C HIS A 451 -19.59 -15.53 12.41
N VAL A 452 -18.51 -14.85 12.05
CA VAL A 452 -17.42 -15.46 11.24
C VAL A 452 -16.73 -16.58 12.02
N ALA A 453 -16.40 -16.37 13.30
CA ALA A 453 -15.81 -17.41 14.15
C ALA A 453 -16.74 -18.63 14.29
N LEU A 454 -18.06 -18.40 14.45
CA LEU A 454 -19.06 -19.46 14.47
C LEU A 454 -19.15 -20.21 13.14
N ALA A 455 -19.04 -19.51 12.02
CA ALA A 455 -18.97 -20.16 10.71
C ALA A 455 -17.73 -21.04 10.58
N ASP A 456 -16.56 -20.56 10.98
CA ASP A 456 -15.31 -21.32 10.91
C ASP A 456 -15.39 -22.59 11.78
N ALA A 457 -15.90 -22.49 13.01
CA ALA A 457 -16.09 -23.64 13.91
C ALA A 457 -17.12 -24.64 13.36
N ARG A 458 -18.25 -24.19 12.82
CA ARG A 458 -19.26 -25.08 12.21
C ARG A 458 -18.75 -25.77 10.95
N THR A 459 -17.93 -25.07 10.16
CA THR A 459 -17.28 -25.64 8.98
C THR A 459 -16.31 -26.76 9.40
N ALA A 460 -15.56 -26.59 10.50
CA ALA A 460 -14.73 -27.66 11.06
C ALA A 460 -15.55 -28.90 11.49
N GLN A 461 -16.77 -28.67 12.00
CA GLN A 461 -17.71 -29.73 12.39
C GLN A 461 -18.55 -30.29 11.23
N LYS A 462 -18.28 -29.86 9.98
CA LYS A 462 -19.05 -30.23 8.77
C LYS A 462 -20.53 -29.83 8.83
N ASP A 463 -20.91 -28.86 9.67
CA ASP A 463 -22.23 -28.23 9.67
C ASP A 463 -22.27 -27.09 8.63
N TRP A 464 -22.33 -27.47 7.35
CA TRP A 464 -22.32 -26.51 6.23
C TRP A 464 -23.52 -25.56 6.26
N ALA A 465 -24.70 -26.08 6.61
CA ALA A 465 -25.91 -25.28 6.68
C ALA A 465 -25.81 -24.22 7.79
N GLY A 466 -25.30 -24.58 8.96
CA GLY A 466 -25.08 -23.64 10.05
C GLY A 466 -23.94 -22.65 9.77
N ALA A 467 -22.87 -23.07 9.10
CA ALA A 467 -21.80 -22.18 8.66
C ALA A 467 -22.30 -21.13 7.65
N ARG A 468 -23.07 -21.55 6.64
CA ARG A 468 -23.70 -20.66 5.65
C ARG A 468 -24.62 -19.62 6.29
N ARG A 469 -25.42 -20.01 7.30
CA ARG A 469 -26.28 -19.08 8.04
C ARG A 469 -25.47 -18.05 8.82
N ALA A 470 -24.39 -18.48 9.49
CA ALA A 470 -23.53 -17.59 10.25
C ALA A 470 -22.81 -16.58 9.32
N LEU A 471 -22.24 -17.02 8.19
CA LEU A 471 -21.63 -16.12 7.20
C LEU A 471 -22.63 -15.11 6.61
N ARG A 472 -23.86 -15.54 6.33
CA ARG A 472 -24.91 -14.62 5.88
C ARG A 472 -25.19 -13.54 6.92
N THR A 473 -25.34 -13.93 8.18
CA THR A 473 -25.61 -13.00 9.28
C THR A 473 -24.45 -12.03 9.47
N ALA A 474 -23.20 -12.51 9.43
CA ALA A 474 -22.01 -11.65 9.50
C ALA A 474 -22.01 -10.58 8.41
N ASN A 475 -22.35 -10.95 7.17
CA ASN A 475 -22.39 -10.03 6.04
C ASN A 475 -23.55 -9.02 6.12
N GLU A 476 -24.71 -9.45 6.63
CA GLU A 476 -25.86 -8.56 6.86
C GLU A 476 -25.54 -7.52 7.94
N LEU A 477 -24.91 -7.94 9.04
CA LEU A 477 -24.48 -7.04 10.12
C LEU A 477 -23.38 -6.05 9.67
N ALA A 478 -22.50 -6.48 8.75
CA ALA A 478 -21.44 -5.65 8.20
C ALA A 478 -21.89 -4.76 7.02
N ASP A 479 -23.17 -4.80 6.62
CA ASP A 479 -23.70 -4.18 5.39
C ASP A 479 -22.83 -4.45 4.15
N ASN A 480 -22.33 -5.68 4.04
CA ASN A 480 -21.38 -6.08 3.00
C ASN A 480 -21.84 -7.37 2.31
N PRO A 481 -22.62 -7.29 1.21
CA PRO A 481 -23.09 -8.48 0.49
C PRO A 481 -21.95 -9.30 -0.15
N ASP A 482 -20.81 -8.67 -0.41
CA ASP A 482 -19.58 -9.27 -0.93
C ASP A 482 -18.61 -9.68 0.20
N GLY A 483 -19.04 -9.63 1.46
CA GLY A 483 -18.27 -10.10 2.61
C GLY A 483 -17.98 -11.61 2.53
N GLN A 484 -16.82 -12.01 3.05
CA GLN A 484 -16.45 -13.41 3.27
C GLN A 484 -16.58 -14.33 2.04
N LEU A 485 -16.43 -13.80 0.80
CA LEU A 485 -16.60 -14.57 -0.44
C LEU A 485 -15.76 -15.86 -0.46
N LEU A 486 -14.55 -15.81 0.08
CA LEU A 486 -13.65 -16.97 0.13
C LEU A 486 -14.18 -18.07 1.06
N ARG A 487 -14.59 -17.73 2.30
CA ARG A 487 -15.24 -18.67 3.23
C ARG A 487 -16.53 -19.24 2.65
N ARG A 488 -17.35 -18.40 2.01
CA ARG A 488 -18.61 -18.81 1.36
C ARG A 488 -18.36 -19.78 0.22
N ALA A 489 -17.35 -19.53 -0.61
CA ALA A 489 -16.95 -20.42 -1.69
C ALA A 489 -16.57 -21.80 -1.15
N TRP A 490 -15.80 -21.85 -0.06
CA TRP A 490 -15.39 -23.11 0.54
C TRP A 490 -16.53 -23.87 1.20
N VAL A 491 -17.39 -23.21 1.97
CA VAL A 491 -18.56 -23.85 2.57
C VAL A 491 -19.43 -24.47 1.47
N ALA A 492 -19.68 -23.76 0.38
CA ALA A 492 -20.42 -24.29 -0.76
C ALA A 492 -19.71 -25.48 -1.42
N ALA A 493 -18.41 -25.39 -1.67
CA ALA A 493 -17.63 -26.48 -2.25
C ALA A 493 -17.63 -27.74 -1.35
N SER A 494 -17.48 -27.57 -0.03
CA SER A 494 -17.49 -28.68 0.94
C SER A 494 -18.86 -29.34 1.09
N GLU A 495 -19.95 -28.61 0.83
CA GLU A 495 -21.31 -29.16 0.76
C GLU A 495 -21.59 -29.87 -0.57
N GLY A 496 -20.73 -29.69 -1.58
CA GLY A 496 -20.92 -30.20 -2.93
C GLY A 496 -21.67 -29.25 -3.88
N ASP A 497 -21.99 -28.04 -3.44
CA ASP A 497 -22.57 -26.98 -4.28
C ASP A 497 -21.46 -26.24 -5.05
N VAL A 498 -20.89 -26.95 -6.02
CA VAL A 498 -19.84 -26.43 -6.90
C VAL A 498 -20.29 -25.15 -7.64
N PRO A 499 -21.48 -25.07 -8.25
CA PRO A 499 -21.92 -23.84 -8.92
C PRO A 499 -21.94 -22.60 -8.01
N ALA A 500 -22.41 -22.73 -6.76
CA ALA A 500 -22.37 -21.62 -5.81
C ALA A 500 -20.93 -21.24 -5.44
N ALA A 501 -20.05 -22.23 -5.23
CA ALA A 501 -18.64 -21.97 -4.96
C ALA A 501 -17.95 -21.17 -6.08
N LEU A 502 -18.15 -21.60 -7.34
CA LEU A 502 -17.62 -20.92 -8.52
C LEU A 502 -18.17 -19.50 -8.67
N THR A 503 -19.43 -19.27 -8.31
CA THR A 503 -20.04 -17.93 -8.33
C THR A 503 -19.32 -16.97 -7.37
N HIS A 504 -18.98 -17.45 -6.17
CA HIS A 504 -18.24 -16.65 -5.19
C HIS A 504 -16.80 -16.35 -5.64
N PHE A 505 -16.09 -17.31 -6.21
CA PHE A 505 -14.76 -17.09 -6.79
C PHE A 505 -14.80 -16.10 -7.95
N ARG A 506 -15.78 -16.22 -8.85
CA ARG A 506 -15.95 -15.29 -9.98
C ARG A 506 -16.19 -13.86 -9.51
N ARG A 507 -17.06 -13.68 -8.51
CA ARG A 507 -17.30 -12.36 -7.90
C ARG A 507 -16.00 -11.79 -7.28
N ARG A 508 -15.21 -12.63 -6.61
CA ARG A 508 -13.92 -12.21 -6.05
C ARG A 508 -12.92 -11.82 -7.14
N LEU A 509 -12.82 -12.55 -8.26
CA LEU A 509 -11.99 -12.16 -9.42
C LEU A 509 -12.44 -10.85 -10.06
N ASP A 510 -13.74 -10.59 -10.10
CA ASP A 510 -14.25 -9.36 -10.71
C ASP A 510 -13.87 -8.12 -9.89
N LEU A 511 -13.93 -8.23 -8.56
CA LEU A 511 -13.59 -7.19 -7.59
C LEU A 511 -12.08 -7.05 -7.38
N TYR A 512 -11.36 -8.17 -7.30
CA TYR A 512 -9.95 -8.25 -6.96
C TYR A 512 -9.18 -9.07 -8.00
N PRO A 513 -9.08 -8.61 -9.26
CA PRO A 513 -8.41 -9.36 -10.32
C PRO A 513 -6.91 -9.56 -10.05
N GLN A 514 -6.27 -8.66 -9.31
CA GLN A 514 -4.87 -8.79 -8.86
C GLN A 514 -4.74 -9.53 -7.50
N GLY A 515 -5.85 -9.90 -6.87
CA GLY A 515 -5.85 -10.47 -5.53
C GLY A 515 -5.34 -11.93 -5.51
N PRO A 516 -4.71 -12.37 -4.39
CA PRO A 516 -4.06 -13.68 -4.32
C PRO A 516 -5.06 -14.83 -4.25
N PHE A 517 -4.59 -16.07 -4.44
CA PHE A 517 -5.27 -17.36 -4.26
C PHE A 517 -6.48 -17.67 -5.17
N THR A 518 -7.29 -16.68 -5.59
CA THR A 518 -8.55 -16.99 -6.30
C THR A 518 -8.35 -17.86 -7.53
N PRO A 519 -7.40 -17.58 -8.45
CA PRO A 519 -7.24 -18.40 -9.64
C PRO A 519 -7.02 -19.87 -9.31
N TRP A 520 -6.11 -20.13 -8.37
CA TRP A 520 -5.78 -21.49 -7.94
C TRP A 520 -6.96 -22.20 -7.29
N LEU A 521 -7.64 -21.55 -6.35
CA LEU A 521 -8.78 -22.13 -5.64
C LEU A 521 -10.00 -22.35 -6.55
N TYR A 522 -10.20 -21.45 -7.53
CA TYR A 522 -11.24 -21.58 -8.54
C TYR A 522 -10.98 -22.79 -9.44
N ALA A 523 -9.76 -22.94 -9.95
CA ALA A 523 -9.33 -24.10 -10.74
C ALA A 523 -9.40 -25.40 -9.93
N TRP A 524 -8.90 -25.39 -8.69
CA TRP A 524 -8.97 -26.53 -7.78
C TRP A 524 -10.42 -27.00 -7.64
N THR A 525 -11.35 -26.11 -7.33
CA THR A 525 -12.76 -26.48 -7.13
C THR A 525 -13.41 -27.04 -8.41
N ALA A 526 -13.00 -26.61 -9.59
CA ALA A 526 -13.60 -27.02 -10.87
C ALA A 526 -13.00 -28.30 -11.48
N ARG A 527 -11.77 -28.70 -11.12
CA ARG A 527 -10.96 -29.69 -11.85
C ARG A 527 -11.59 -31.07 -12.06
N HIS A 528 -12.58 -31.45 -11.25
CA HIS A 528 -13.25 -32.77 -11.32
C HIS A 528 -14.69 -32.69 -11.86
N HIS A 529 -15.12 -31.55 -12.40
CA HIS A 529 -16.53 -31.28 -12.72
C HIS A 529 -16.82 -30.96 -14.20
N ASP A 530 -15.87 -31.18 -15.12
CA ASP A 530 -15.98 -30.77 -16.54
C ASP A 530 -16.27 -29.26 -16.72
N LEU A 531 -15.80 -28.45 -15.75
CA LEU A 531 -15.97 -26.99 -15.73
C LEU A 531 -14.66 -26.25 -16.04
N SER A 532 -13.60 -26.96 -16.40
CA SER A 532 -12.30 -26.38 -16.75
C SER A 532 -12.41 -25.31 -17.84
N PRO A 533 -13.16 -25.49 -18.95
CA PRO A 533 -13.30 -24.45 -19.97
C PRO A 533 -13.94 -23.15 -19.47
N LEU A 534 -14.87 -23.25 -18.51
CA LEU A 534 -15.50 -22.10 -17.86
C LEU A 534 -14.46 -21.32 -17.05
N VAL A 535 -13.67 -22.03 -16.24
CA VAL A 535 -12.63 -21.40 -15.41
C VAL A 535 -11.57 -20.73 -16.27
N VAL A 536 -11.05 -21.42 -17.29
CA VAL A 536 -10.07 -20.83 -18.23
C VAL A 536 -10.61 -19.54 -18.82
N ARG A 537 -11.84 -19.54 -19.35
CA ARG A 537 -12.46 -18.33 -19.92
C ARG A 537 -12.56 -17.19 -18.90
N ASP A 538 -12.96 -17.49 -17.67
CA ASP A 538 -13.11 -16.47 -16.63
C ASP A 538 -11.76 -15.91 -16.18
N LEU A 539 -10.71 -16.75 -16.12
CA LEU A 539 -9.33 -16.34 -15.84
C LEU A 539 -8.76 -15.49 -16.99
N THR A 540 -8.90 -15.93 -18.25
CA THR A 540 -8.49 -15.15 -19.42
C THR A 540 -9.16 -13.78 -19.44
N ARG A 541 -10.47 -13.72 -19.14
CA ARG A 541 -11.20 -12.44 -19.02
C ARG A 541 -10.67 -11.58 -17.87
N ALA A 542 -10.39 -12.17 -16.71
CA ALA A 542 -9.90 -11.42 -15.55
C ALA A 542 -8.48 -10.88 -15.78
N MET A 543 -7.56 -11.73 -16.25
CA MET A 543 -6.16 -11.36 -16.53
C MET A 543 -6.05 -10.41 -17.72
N GLY A 544 -6.86 -10.59 -18.76
CA GLY A 544 -6.90 -9.70 -19.92
C GLY A 544 -7.44 -8.30 -19.63
N ARG A 545 -7.97 -8.04 -18.42
CA ARG A 545 -8.29 -6.69 -17.95
C ARG A 545 -7.06 -5.98 -17.36
N LEU A 546 -6.07 -6.71 -16.88
CA LEU A 546 -4.89 -6.17 -16.21
C LEU A 546 -3.84 -5.71 -17.22
N HIS A 547 -2.86 -4.93 -16.76
CA HIS A 547 -1.66 -4.74 -17.58
C HIS A 547 -0.95 -6.09 -17.76
N PRO A 548 -0.23 -6.28 -18.89
CA PRO A 548 0.64 -7.44 -19.05
C PRO A 548 1.56 -7.58 -17.84
N GLY A 549 1.60 -8.78 -17.25
CA GLY A 549 2.41 -9.06 -16.07
C GLY A 549 1.90 -8.53 -14.73
N ASP A 550 0.68 -7.96 -14.62
CA ASP A 550 0.11 -7.52 -13.32
C ASP A 550 -0.74 -8.59 -12.61
N GLY A 551 -0.92 -9.76 -13.23
CA GLY A 551 -1.68 -10.85 -12.63
C GLY A 551 -1.01 -11.46 -11.40
N PRO A 552 -1.76 -12.16 -10.53
CA PRO A 552 -1.18 -13.02 -9.49
C PRO A 552 -0.59 -14.29 -10.15
N LEU A 553 0.61 -14.14 -10.73
CA LEU A 553 1.22 -15.11 -11.65
C LEU A 553 1.44 -16.49 -11.04
N ASP A 554 1.80 -16.57 -9.76
CA ASP A 554 1.89 -17.80 -8.99
C ASP A 554 0.58 -18.59 -9.00
N PHE A 555 -0.52 -17.96 -8.62
CA PHE A 555 -1.84 -18.60 -8.58
C PHE A 555 -2.42 -18.87 -9.95
N VAL A 556 -2.11 -18.04 -10.95
CA VAL A 556 -2.47 -18.27 -12.35
C VAL A 556 -1.71 -19.48 -12.91
N ALA A 557 -0.41 -19.60 -12.62
CA ALA A 557 0.40 -20.76 -12.98
C ALA A 557 -0.16 -22.04 -12.35
N ALA A 558 -0.46 -22.00 -11.04
CA ALA A 558 -1.09 -23.09 -10.32
C ALA A 558 -2.45 -23.49 -10.94
N ALA A 559 -3.26 -22.49 -11.33
CA ALA A 559 -4.55 -22.72 -11.96
C ALA A 559 -4.40 -23.43 -13.32
N TYR A 560 -3.52 -22.95 -14.19
CA TYR A 560 -3.30 -23.59 -15.49
C TYR A 560 -2.72 -25.01 -15.35
N ALA A 561 -1.82 -25.24 -14.40
CA ALA A 561 -1.29 -26.56 -14.10
C ALA A 561 -2.42 -27.55 -13.74
N LEU A 562 -3.33 -27.15 -12.84
CA LEU A 562 -4.50 -27.95 -12.45
C LEU A 562 -5.49 -28.22 -13.58
N LEU A 563 -5.61 -27.28 -14.52
CA LEU A 563 -6.52 -27.37 -15.67
C LEU A 563 -5.89 -28.11 -16.86
N GLY A 564 -4.62 -28.53 -16.75
CA GLY A 564 -3.90 -29.29 -17.77
C GLY A 564 -3.24 -28.46 -18.86
N ASP A 565 -3.16 -27.13 -18.71
CA ASP A 565 -2.47 -26.23 -19.64
C ASP A 565 -1.02 -26.02 -19.19
N THR A 566 -0.19 -27.06 -19.39
CA THR A 566 1.22 -27.05 -18.97
C THR A 566 2.04 -25.92 -19.58
N PRO A 567 1.91 -25.56 -20.88
CA PRO A 567 2.63 -24.42 -21.45
C PRO A 567 2.27 -23.11 -20.74
N ALA A 568 0.99 -22.78 -20.60
CA ALA A 568 0.58 -21.54 -19.93
C ALA A 568 0.99 -21.49 -18.45
N ALA A 569 1.00 -22.65 -17.77
CA ALA A 569 1.50 -22.76 -16.41
C ALA A 569 3.00 -22.47 -16.30
N GLN A 570 3.82 -22.98 -17.23
CA GLN A 570 5.26 -22.72 -17.23
C GLN A 570 5.58 -21.28 -17.63
N ASP A 571 4.86 -20.70 -18.60
CA ASP A 571 5.05 -19.31 -19.00
C ASP A 571 4.77 -18.37 -17.82
N ALA A 572 3.62 -18.53 -17.15
CA ALA A 572 3.26 -17.74 -15.96
C ALA A 572 4.24 -17.96 -14.79
N ARG A 573 4.75 -19.19 -14.61
CA ARG A 573 5.77 -19.49 -13.59
C ARG A 573 7.07 -18.74 -13.85
N LEU A 574 7.59 -18.80 -15.08
CA LEU A 574 8.87 -18.17 -15.41
C LEU A 574 8.79 -16.65 -15.34
N GLU A 575 7.71 -16.06 -15.87
CA GLU A 575 7.42 -14.63 -15.73
C GLU A 575 7.29 -14.22 -14.26
N GLY A 576 6.62 -15.05 -13.45
CA GLY A 576 6.44 -14.81 -12.03
C GLY A 576 7.76 -14.85 -11.24
N ILE A 577 8.65 -15.81 -11.53
CA ILE A 577 9.97 -15.89 -10.89
C ILE A 577 10.82 -14.67 -11.21
N ASP A 578 10.88 -14.27 -12.48
CA ASP A 578 11.63 -13.09 -12.95
C ASP A 578 11.10 -11.81 -12.28
N ARG A 579 9.77 -11.65 -12.22
CA ARG A 579 9.13 -10.45 -11.66
C ARG A 579 9.17 -10.39 -10.14
N ASP A 580 8.88 -11.50 -9.45
CA ASP A 580 8.61 -11.52 -8.02
C ASP A 580 9.84 -11.91 -7.19
N CYS A 581 10.51 -13.00 -7.59
CA CYS A 581 11.56 -13.58 -6.76
C CYS A 581 12.86 -12.77 -6.80
N GLU A 582 13.12 -12.02 -7.89
CA GLU A 582 14.26 -11.10 -7.98
C GLU A 582 14.15 -9.92 -7.00
N ARG A 583 12.94 -9.58 -6.57
CA ARG A 583 12.66 -8.48 -5.62
C ARG A 583 12.67 -8.92 -4.17
N ALA A 584 12.94 -10.20 -3.90
CA ALA A 584 12.92 -10.74 -2.55
C ALA A 584 14.01 -10.09 -1.68
N ALA A 585 13.66 -9.75 -0.43
CA ALA A 585 14.54 -9.01 0.47
C ALA A 585 15.77 -9.80 0.98
N SER A 586 15.77 -11.13 0.80
CA SER A 586 16.86 -12.00 1.25
C SER A 586 16.96 -13.25 0.38
N ASP A 587 18.11 -13.92 0.43
CA ASP A 587 18.31 -15.20 -0.26
C ASP A 587 17.30 -16.27 0.18
N ALA A 588 16.95 -16.31 1.47
CA ALA A 588 15.93 -17.21 2.00
C ALA A 588 14.54 -16.89 1.41
N SER A 589 14.18 -15.61 1.31
CA SER A 589 12.91 -15.18 0.73
C SER A 589 12.84 -15.50 -0.77
N ARG A 590 13.96 -15.34 -1.49
CA ARG A 590 14.08 -15.72 -2.90
C ARG A 590 13.93 -17.23 -3.08
N ALA A 591 14.65 -18.02 -2.30
CA ALA A 591 14.58 -19.48 -2.34
C ALA A 591 13.17 -19.99 -2.01
N ASN A 592 12.50 -19.37 -1.03
CA ASN A 592 11.09 -19.64 -0.73
C ASN A 592 10.18 -19.31 -1.93
N CYS A 593 10.35 -18.15 -2.55
CA CYS A 593 9.58 -17.74 -3.73
C CYS A 593 9.74 -18.72 -4.90
N GLU A 594 10.98 -19.12 -5.22
CA GLU A 594 11.26 -20.11 -6.26
C GLU A 594 10.64 -21.48 -5.95
N ALA A 595 10.78 -21.95 -4.70
CA ALA A 595 10.20 -23.21 -4.24
C ALA A 595 8.65 -23.17 -4.26
N TRP A 596 8.05 -22.02 -3.96
CA TRP A 596 6.61 -21.79 -4.03
C TRP A 596 6.08 -21.98 -5.46
N TYR A 597 6.68 -21.29 -6.43
CA TYR A 597 6.35 -21.44 -7.84
C TYR A 597 6.55 -22.88 -8.34
N ALA A 598 7.64 -23.53 -7.93
CA ALA A 598 7.93 -24.93 -8.25
C ALA A 598 6.87 -25.90 -7.69
N GLY A 599 6.50 -25.74 -6.41
CA GLY A 599 5.49 -26.56 -5.75
C GLY A 599 4.10 -26.39 -6.37
N LEU A 600 3.69 -25.15 -6.64
CA LEU A 600 2.38 -24.85 -7.23
C LEU A 600 2.16 -25.49 -8.61
N VAL A 601 3.21 -25.59 -9.43
CA VAL A 601 3.14 -26.15 -10.78
C VAL A 601 3.56 -27.62 -10.83
N GLY A 602 4.19 -28.14 -9.78
CA GLY A 602 4.67 -29.53 -9.73
C GLY A 602 5.95 -29.76 -10.53
N ALA A 603 6.84 -28.76 -10.62
CA ALA A 603 8.08 -28.81 -11.39
C ALA A 603 9.31 -28.63 -10.50
N ASP A 604 10.44 -29.23 -10.87
CA ASP A 604 11.73 -29.09 -10.16
C ASP A 604 11.68 -29.43 -8.64
N LEU A 605 10.80 -30.38 -8.28
CA LEU A 605 10.41 -30.65 -6.89
C LEU A 605 11.53 -31.16 -5.98
N ASP A 606 12.58 -31.79 -6.52
CA ASP A 606 13.76 -32.20 -5.72
C ASP A 606 14.62 -31.01 -5.31
N THR A 607 14.80 -30.06 -6.23
CA THR A 607 15.49 -28.81 -5.94
C THR A 607 14.68 -27.96 -4.96
N ALA A 608 13.38 -27.77 -5.26
CA ALA A 608 12.47 -26.99 -4.42
C ALA A 608 12.40 -27.55 -2.98
N TRP A 609 12.33 -28.87 -2.84
CA TRP A 609 12.32 -29.54 -1.54
C TRP A 609 13.58 -29.26 -0.73
N THR A 610 14.75 -29.44 -1.35
CA THR A 610 16.04 -29.19 -0.68
C THR A 610 16.17 -27.72 -0.26
N GLN A 611 15.75 -26.79 -1.13
CA GLN A 611 15.77 -25.36 -0.86
C GLN A 611 14.85 -25.02 0.32
N ILE A 612 13.58 -25.42 0.27
CA ILE A 612 12.61 -25.02 1.30
C ILE A 612 12.88 -25.68 2.65
N GLN A 613 13.39 -26.92 2.68
CA GLN A 613 13.85 -27.53 3.93
C GLN A 613 14.95 -26.70 4.58
N SER A 614 15.97 -26.30 3.81
CA SER A 614 17.04 -25.44 4.32
C SER A 614 16.52 -24.09 4.82
N VAL A 615 15.56 -23.49 4.12
CA VAL A 615 14.93 -22.22 4.54
C VAL A 615 14.19 -22.40 5.88
N VAL A 616 13.35 -23.43 6.00
CA VAL A 616 12.58 -23.70 7.23
C VAL A 616 13.49 -24.12 8.39
N ASP A 617 14.55 -24.88 8.15
CA ASP A 617 15.49 -25.28 9.19
C ASP A 617 16.21 -24.06 9.83
N ASN A 618 16.43 -23.01 9.04
CA ASN A 618 17.05 -21.77 9.52
C ASN A 618 16.05 -20.76 10.11
N ASP A 619 14.81 -20.76 9.63
CA ASP A 619 13.75 -19.86 10.11
C ASP A 619 12.41 -20.62 10.27
N PRO A 620 12.30 -21.46 11.32
CA PRO A 620 11.20 -22.43 11.48
C PRO A 620 9.88 -21.79 11.91
N HIS A 621 9.85 -20.49 12.19
CA HIS A 621 8.70 -19.79 12.76
C HIS A 621 8.00 -18.87 11.77
N ARG A 622 8.24 -19.09 10.46
CA ARG A 622 7.61 -18.34 9.37
C ARG A 622 6.49 -19.15 8.74
N SER A 623 5.27 -18.67 8.91
CA SER A 623 4.08 -19.33 8.38
C SER A 623 4.14 -19.50 6.85
N GLU A 624 4.70 -18.52 6.14
CA GLU A 624 4.88 -18.52 4.69
C GLU A 624 5.90 -19.56 4.20
N TYR A 625 6.97 -19.82 4.96
CA TYR A 625 7.96 -20.84 4.59
C TYR A 625 7.40 -22.24 4.84
N LEU A 626 6.66 -22.41 5.94
CA LEU A 626 5.97 -23.65 6.27
C LEU A 626 4.83 -23.95 5.28
N ASP A 627 4.13 -22.94 4.79
CA ASP A 627 3.13 -23.09 3.71
C ASP A 627 3.79 -23.58 2.42
N THR A 628 4.88 -22.95 1.99
CA THR A 628 5.65 -23.42 0.82
C THR A 628 6.12 -24.86 1.00
N LEU A 629 6.65 -25.21 2.18
CA LEU A 629 7.06 -26.57 2.50
C LEU A 629 5.88 -27.54 2.35
N ALA A 630 4.70 -27.15 2.81
CA ALA A 630 3.49 -27.95 2.70
C ALA A 630 3.06 -28.17 1.23
N VAL A 631 3.10 -27.11 0.41
CA VAL A 631 2.76 -27.19 -1.03
C VAL A 631 3.76 -28.06 -1.79
N VAL A 632 5.07 -27.89 -1.54
CA VAL A 632 6.11 -28.70 -2.19
C VAL A 632 6.01 -30.17 -1.75
N ALA A 633 5.79 -30.43 -0.46
CA ALA A 633 5.58 -31.79 0.06
C ALA A 633 4.38 -32.48 -0.61
N GLU A 634 3.25 -31.77 -0.75
CA GLU A 634 2.07 -32.30 -1.41
C GLU A 634 2.34 -32.62 -2.88
N ALA A 635 2.99 -31.71 -3.61
CA ALA A 635 3.34 -31.91 -5.02
C ALA A 635 4.26 -33.13 -5.22
N ARG A 636 5.10 -33.45 -4.22
CA ARG A 636 5.93 -34.67 -4.18
C ARG A 636 5.17 -35.94 -3.80
N GLY A 637 3.93 -35.82 -3.33
CA GLY A 637 3.13 -36.91 -2.79
C GLY A 637 3.43 -37.26 -1.34
N ASP A 638 4.24 -36.49 -0.63
CA ASP A 638 4.49 -36.65 0.81
C ASP A 638 3.38 -35.95 1.61
N LEU A 639 2.22 -36.62 1.69
CA LEU A 639 1.04 -36.08 2.36
C LEU A 639 1.21 -35.95 3.87
N GLU A 640 2.11 -36.71 4.49
CA GLU A 640 2.39 -36.62 5.92
C GLU A 640 3.15 -35.32 6.23
N ALA A 641 4.24 -35.07 5.50
CA ALA A 641 4.98 -33.82 5.62
C ALA A 641 4.10 -32.61 5.26
N ALA A 642 3.29 -32.72 4.19
CA ALA A 642 2.38 -31.66 3.78
C ALA A 642 1.38 -31.26 4.88
N ARG A 643 0.74 -32.25 5.52
CA ARG A 643 -0.22 -32.00 6.62
C ARG A 643 0.46 -31.38 7.83
N SER A 644 1.63 -31.89 8.20
CA SER A 644 2.39 -31.38 9.34
C SER A 644 2.77 -29.91 9.14
N ALA A 645 3.36 -29.60 7.99
CA ALA A 645 3.78 -28.25 7.64
C ALA A 645 2.59 -27.28 7.53
N ALA A 646 1.51 -27.65 6.83
CA ALA A 646 0.32 -26.80 6.69
C ALA A 646 -0.35 -26.51 8.03
N ARG A 647 -0.45 -27.52 8.92
CA ARG A 647 -1.01 -27.32 10.25
C ARG A 647 -0.14 -26.41 11.10
N THR A 648 1.19 -26.55 11.01
CA THR A 648 2.13 -25.68 11.74
C THR A 648 2.05 -24.23 11.23
N ALA A 649 2.03 -24.02 9.91
CA ALA A 649 1.81 -22.71 9.30
C ALA A 649 0.50 -22.06 9.79
N ALA A 650 -0.60 -22.81 9.75
CA ALA A 650 -1.90 -22.33 10.21
C ALA A 650 -1.93 -22.04 11.72
N ARG A 651 -1.16 -22.76 12.55
CA ARG A 651 -1.05 -22.47 13.99
C ARG A 651 -0.31 -21.17 14.29
N LEU A 652 0.61 -20.76 13.42
CA LEU A 652 1.27 -19.46 13.49
C LEU A 652 0.39 -18.33 12.95
N SER A 653 -0.59 -18.63 12.10
CA SER A 653 -1.49 -17.66 11.49
C SER A 653 -2.95 -18.14 11.46
N PRO A 654 -3.62 -18.39 12.60
CA PRO A 654 -4.91 -19.08 12.63
C PRO A 654 -6.10 -18.21 12.21
N ALA A 655 -5.88 -16.92 11.95
CA ALA A 655 -6.84 -16.05 11.28
C ALA A 655 -6.74 -16.09 9.74
N ASP A 656 -5.64 -16.63 9.18
CA ASP A 656 -5.44 -16.72 7.74
C ASP A 656 -6.34 -17.80 7.15
N VAL A 657 -7.40 -17.32 6.53
CA VAL A 657 -8.43 -18.12 5.87
C VAL A 657 -7.80 -19.14 4.91
N TYR A 658 -6.80 -18.78 4.10
CA TYR A 658 -6.19 -19.65 3.10
C TYR A 658 -5.44 -20.83 3.75
N LEU A 659 -4.70 -20.58 4.84
CA LEU A 659 -4.04 -21.65 5.59
C LEU A 659 -5.04 -22.60 6.24
N LEU A 660 -6.18 -22.09 6.76
CA LEU A 660 -7.25 -22.94 7.28
C LEU A 660 -7.85 -23.84 6.17
N TRP A 661 -7.99 -23.33 4.94
CA TRP A 661 -8.42 -24.12 3.79
C TRP A 661 -7.41 -25.21 3.44
N GLN A 662 -6.12 -24.88 3.45
CA GLN A 662 -5.05 -25.83 3.15
C GLN A 662 -5.03 -27.00 4.15
N VAL A 663 -5.17 -26.74 5.45
CA VAL A 663 -5.31 -27.79 6.47
C VAL A 663 -6.53 -28.65 6.19
N ARG A 664 -7.71 -28.04 5.95
CA ARG A 664 -8.96 -28.78 5.74
C ARG A 664 -8.92 -29.68 4.50
N ARG A 665 -8.37 -29.20 3.39
CA ARG A 665 -8.29 -30.01 2.16
C ARG A 665 -7.32 -31.18 2.33
N LEU A 666 -6.20 -31.00 3.04
CA LEU A 666 -5.21 -32.06 3.27
C LEU A 666 -5.70 -33.09 4.30
N ASP A 667 -6.49 -32.68 5.29
CA ASP A 667 -7.15 -33.61 6.22
C ASP A 667 -8.23 -34.43 5.50
N ALA A 668 -8.97 -33.84 4.55
CA ALA A 668 -10.03 -34.52 3.80
C ALA A 668 -9.51 -35.65 2.89
N THR A 669 -8.27 -35.57 2.38
CA THR A 669 -7.65 -36.63 1.58
C THR A 669 -7.20 -37.84 2.41
N ALA A 670 -7.32 -37.79 3.73
CA ALA A 670 -6.94 -38.87 4.66
C ALA A 670 -8.08 -39.85 4.99
N ALA A 671 -9.32 -39.56 4.57
CA ALA A 671 -10.44 -40.41 4.88
C ALA A 671 -10.36 -41.73 4.07
N PRO A 672 -10.33 -42.90 4.72
CA PRO A 672 -10.24 -44.20 4.04
C PRO A 672 -11.46 -44.53 3.16
#